data_AF-A0A0K9PS50-F1
#
_entry.id   AF-A0A0K9PS50-F1
#
_cell.length_a   1.000
_cell.length_b   1.000
_cell.length_c   1.000
_cell.angle_alpha   90.00
_cell.angle_beta   90.00
_cell.angle_gamma   90.00
#
_symmetry.space_group_name_H-M   'P 1'
#
loop_
_entity.id
_entity.type
_entity.pdbx_description
1 polymer ?
#
loop_
_entity_poly.entity_id
_entity_poly.type
_entity_poly.pdbx_seq_one_letter_code
_entity_poly.pdbx_strand_id
1 'polypeptide(L)'
;MKKGKGKISASGGNGIAGGSGGRVSIDVFSRHDEQKIFVHGGRSMSCQNNNGGAGTLYDTIPKSLTVNNQNLSTESDTLLMDFPKKSLWTNVFVKDRAKVAVPLPWSRVQVQGQLSILGGGVLSFGVTGYPYSEFELMAEELLVSDSTIRVFGALRMSIKMLLMWNSRMLIDSGGDAIVGTSLLEASNLIVLKGASMIHSNSNLGLHGQGYLSLSGPGDVIEAQRLILSLFYRVQVGPGSILRGPLENATVNDMAPMLNCAAKDCPIELLHPPEDCNLNTSLSFTIQICRVEDISVEGIIQGNVIHIHRSRTVIVQSKGVITASGLGCKGGIGRGEVLGGGLGGGGGYGGRGGDGSYNQTRAEGGVPYGNLNLPCFIGSGSGNDSIGHSTAGGGIVVMGSMEHELSSLSVYGSIVTNGESYGKSVRMLGGKATNRSGGIGGGSGGTILLFLQSFSLGNNSIISSNGGNGCPNGGGGGGGGRVHFHWSFITTGDRYLPVANVKGNLSIRGGLGHGHGFPGDSGSLTGKACPKGLYGVFCLECPLGTFKNVTGSDKSLCNNCPSTELPRRGVYIKVRGGVSDTPCPYKCLSSRYHMPLCFTTLEELIYTFGGPWLFGLLLFCILFIAACVLSVARMKFVSTDDLSGPIPSQSGSQIDHSLPFLESLNEVLETNRAEESESHVHRIYFMDSNTFSEPWHLPHSPPFQIQKIVYEDDFSRFVDDINTLASYKWWEGSVYIISSILAYPVAWSWRQWRRKKKLQRLRDFVRSEYDHSCLRSCRSRALYEGLKVAATPDLMLAYVDFFLGGDEKRLDLPPRLTQRLPLCLIFGGDGSYMTPFTLHSDSVITNLLSQVLTSPKWYRLVAGLNAQLRLVRRGQLKSTLEPVISWLKSHADCAFKMYGFSINLAWFHATAPGYCQLGLVIGTIKCEPVTTGVDGIGGRASKSERLSSITCNIRRGNSSGDLRTNENNLSKSTIGGIIDSRSLQMLEERRDIFYPFSLIVHNTKPIGHEDLVGLIICIMLLADFSLVILTFLQLYSFSLGNVFLVLFVLPLGLFLPFPVGISALFSHGPKRSAALSHEYSLWNITSLVNVVVAFLCGFVHYMTQPASTDNSSSFQPLNWGTDDSGWWIFPTSLLLCKCFQARLIDWHVGNLEIQDRTLYSDDPSTFWRS
;
A
#
# COMPACT_ATOMS: atom_id res chain seq x y z
N MET A 1 -46.64 40.16 -56.38
CA MET A 1 -48.04 40.22 -56.88
C MET A 1 -49.00 40.05 -55.71
N LYS A 2 -50.27 40.48 -55.83
CA LYS A 2 -51.32 40.25 -54.81
C LYS A 2 -51.62 38.75 -54.66
N LYS A 3 -52.00 38.30 -53.46
CA LYS A 3 -52.43 36.91 -53.20
C LYS A 3 -53.61 36.53 -54.11
N GLY A 4 -53.42 35.55 -54.99
CA GLY A 4 -54.47 35.01 -55.86
C GLY A 4 -54.63 33.51 -55.68
N LYS A 5 -55.84 33.05 -55.33
CA LYS A 5 -56.20 31.63 -55.11
C LYS A 5 -56.50 30.89 -56.43
N GLY A 6 -55.66 31.10 -57.44
CA GLY A 6 -55.82 30.50 -58.76
C GLY A 6 -55.50 29.01 -58.80
N LYS A 7 -56.19 28.28 -59.70
CA LYS A 7 -55.85 26.91 -60.08
C LYS A 7 -55.35 26.91 -61.52
N ILE A 8 -54.17 26.33 -61.74
CA ILE A 8 -53.62 26.07 -63.09
C ILE A 8 -53.64 24.55 -63.28
N SER A 9 -54.13 24.07 -64.43
CA SER A 9 -54.25 22.63 -64.71
C SER A 9 -53.88 22.33 -66.15
N ALA A 10 -52.91 21.45 -66.34
CA ALA A 10 -52.61 20.78 -67.59
C ALA A 10 -52.73 19.26 -67.36
N SER A 11 -53.93 18.83 -66.97
CA SER A 11 -54.26 17.45 -66.64
C SER A 11 -54.77 16.68 -67.86
N GLY A 12 -54.38 15.43 -68.00
CA GLY A 12 -54.85 14.55 -69.08
C GLY A 12 -56.35 14.23 -68.99
N GLY A 13 -57.00 14.03 -70.14
CA GLY A 13 -58.41 13.67 -70.21
C GLY A 13 -58.69 12.23 -69.76
N ASN A 14 -59.79 12.01 -69.05
CA ASN A 14 -60.27 10.67 -68.71
C ASN A 14 -60.94 10.02 -69.93
N GLY A 15 -60.70 8.74 -70.18
CA GLY A 15 -61.19 8.06 -71.38
C GLY A 15 -61.11 6.54 -71.27
N ILE A 16 -61.38 5.82 -72.38
CA ILE A 16 -61.15 4.36 -72.46
C ILE A 16 -59.70 4.07 -72.10
N ALA A 17 -58.76 4.75 -72.77
CA ALA A 17 -57.41 4.99 -72.29
C ALA A 17 -57.31 6.38 -71.64
N GLY A 18 -56.42 6.55 -70.66
CA GLY A 18 -56.18 7.84 -70.03
C GLY A 18 -55.22 8.71 -70.85
N GLY A 19 -55.58 9.97 -71.12
CA GLY A 19 -54.70 10.92 -71.82
C GLY A 19 -53.50 11.32 -70.95
N SER A 20 -52.36 11.63 -71.56
CA SER A 20 -51.15 12.07 -70.84
C SER A 20 -51.33 13.47 -70.21
N GLY A 21 -50.59 13.71 -69.12
CA GLY A 21 -50.49 15.03 -68.50
C GLY A 21 -49.72 16.02 -69.38
N GLY A 22 -50.13 17.29 -69.34
CA GLY A 22 -49.48 18.37 -70.07
C GLY A 22 -48.23 18.91 -69.37
N ARG A 23 -47.59 19.88 -70.04
CA ARG A 23 -46.38 20.56 -69.54
C ARG A 23 -46.73 22.01 -69.17
N VAL A 24 -46.27 22.46 -68.01
CA VAL A 24 -46.47 23.83 -67.51
C VAL A 24 -45.11 24.42 -67.16
N SER A 25 -44.82 25.61 -67.67
CA SER A 25 -43.62 26.40 -67.30
C SER A 25 -44.08 27.70 -66.65
N ILE A 26 -43.48 28.08 -65.51
CA ILE A 26 -43.90 29.24 -64.72
C ILE A 26 -42.70 30.11 -64.37
N ASP A 27 -42.82 31.41 -64.64
CA ASP A 27 -41.79 32.42 -64.38
C ASP A 27 -42.32 33.50 -63.42
N VAL A 28 -42.19 33.23 -62.11
CA VAL A 28 -42.79 34.05 -61.04
C VAL A 28 -41.85 34.18 -59.84
N PHE A 29 -41.43 35.42 -59.54
CA PHE A 29 -40.38 35.75 -58.57
C PHE A 29 -40.67 35.35 -57.12
N SER A 30 -41.94 35.26 -56.73
CA SER A 30 -42.33 34.74 -55.40
C SER A 30 -43.60 33.90 -55.49
N ARG A 31 -43.46 32.60 -55.17
CA ARG A 31 -44.58 31.68 -55.04
C ARG A 31 -45.05 31.67 -53.58
N HIS A 32 -46.36 31.81 -53.37
CA HIS A 32 -47.01 31.56 -52.08
C HIS A 32 -47.77 30.23 -52.17
N ASP A 33 -47.79 29.43 -51.10
CA ASP A 33 -48.29 28.05 -51.08
C ASP A 33 -49.80 27.88 -51.40
N GLU A 34 -50.55 28.98 -51.49
CA GLU A 34 -51.99 28.96 -51.77
C GLU A 34 -52.36 28.62 -53.25
N GLN A 35 -51.39 28.60 -54.18
CA GLN A 35 -51.64 28.33 -55.62
C GLN A 35 -51.48 26.84 -55.97
N LYS A 36 -52.58 26.23 -56.45
CA LYS A 36 -52.63 24.79 -56.78
C LYS A 36 -52.44 24.54 -58.28
N ILE A 37 -51.34 23.88 -58.63
CA ILE A 37 -50.99 23.50 -60.01
C ILE A 37 -51.17 21.99 -60.18
N PHE A 38 -51.80 21.55 -61.27
CA PHE A 38 -52.13 20.15 -61.55
C PHE A 38 -51.54 19.72 -62.90
N VAL A 39 -50.65 18.74 -62.89
CA VAL A 39 -49.91 18.25 -64.08
C VAL A 39 -49.88 16.71 -64.13
N HIS A 40 -51.04 16.07 -63.93
CA HIS A 40 -51.17 14.60 -63.90
C HIS A 40 -51.84 14.04 -65.16
N GLY A 41 -51.67 12.75 -65.43
CA GLY A 41 -52.41 12.04 -66.47
C GLY A 41 -53.91 11.88 -66.16
N GLY A 42 -54.69 11.53 -67.18
CA GLY A 42 -56.10 11.20 -67.06
C GLY A 42 -56.33 9.74 -66.68
N ARG A 43 -57.50 9.45 -66.12
CA ARG A 43 -57.89 8.09 -65.71
C ARG A 43 -58.26 7.22 -66.92
N SER A 44 -57.79 5.98 -66.90
CA SER A 44 -58.12 4.93 -67.87
C SER A 44 -59.29 4.11 -67.36
N MET A 45 -60.37 4.03 -68.13
CA MET A 45 -61.58 3.28 -67.75
C MET A 45 -61.47 1.79 -68.06
N SER A 46 -60.68 1.38 -69.07
CA SER A 46 -60.48 -0.05 -69.36
C SER A 46 -59.35 -0.68 -68.54
N CYS A 47 -58.28 0.07 -68.25
CA CYS A 47 -57.09 -0.43 -67.57
C CYS A 47 -56.77 0.45 -66.34
N GLN A 48 -57.39 0.16 -65.19
CA GLN A 48 -57.22 0.95 -63.95
C GLN A 48 -55.74 1.04 -63.49
N ASN A 49 -54.92 0.04 -63.81
CA ASN A 49 -53.50 0.01 -63.49
C ASN A 49 -52.63 0.87 -64.44
N ASN A 50 -53.13 1.23 -65.63
CA ASN A 50 -52.41 2.00 -66.65
C ASN A 50 -53.22 3.25 -67.05
N ASN A 51 -53.21 4.24 -66.16
CA ASN A 51 -53.69 5.59 -66.41
C ASN A 51 -52.68 6.37 -67.28
N GLY A 52 -53.06 7.56 -67.75
CA GLY A 52 -52.19 8.40 -68.56
C GLY A 52 -50.86 8.75 -67.88
N GLY A 53 -49.83 8.96 -68.70
CA GLY A 53 -48.49 9.34 -68.25
C GLY A 53 -48.45 10.69 -67.53
N ALA A 54 -47.45 10.87 -66.67
CA ALA A 54 -47.32 12.05 -65.82
C ALA A 54 -46.98 13.32 -66.62
N GLY A 55 -47.58 14.45 -66.25
CA GLY A 55 -47.22 15.76 -66.78
C GLY A 55 -46.04 16.37 -66.02
N THR A 56 -45.59 17.53 -66.48
CA THR A 56 -44.42 18.22 -65.92
C THR A 56 -44.71 19.67 -65.57
N LEU A 57 -44.16 20.12 -64.45
CA LEU A 57 -44.13 21.51 -64.01
C LEU A 57 -42.68 21.97 -63.92
N TYR A 58 -42.33 23.06 -64.60
CA TYR A 58 -41.02 23.69 -64.52
C TYR A 58 -41.14 25.12 -63.97
N ASP A 59 -40.62 25.35 -62.77
CA ASP A 59 -40.51 26.69 -62.18
C ASP A 59 -39.14 27.27 -62.57
N THR A 60 -39.11 28.31 -63.41
CA THR A 60 -37.90 28.85 -64.06
C THR A 60 -36.89 29.46 -63.09
N ILE A 61 -37.36 30.14 -62.05
CA ILE A 61 -36.55 30.92 -61.11
C ILE A 61 -35.81 30.02 -60.11
N PRO A 62 -36.46 29.05 -59.42
CA PRO A 62 -35.76 28.00 -58.70
C PRO A 62 -35.21 26.90 -59.63
N LYS A 63 -35.34 27.06 -60.96
CA LYS A 63 -34.91 26.09 -62.01
C LYS A 63 -35.29 24.65 -61.66
N SER A 64 -36.52 24.45 -61.22
CA SER A 64 -36.96 23.17 -60.66
C SER A 64 -37.98 22.47 -61.55
N LEU A 65 -37.72 21.21 -61.86
CA LEU A 65 -38.62 20.32 -62.58
C LEU A 65 -39.36 19.43 -61.59
N THR A 66 -40.69 19.42 -61.63
CA THR A 66 -41.54 18.47 -60.91
C THR A 66 -42.37 17.65 -61.89
N VAL A 67 -42.20 16.33 -61.84
CA VAL A 67 -43.03 15.34 -62.53
C VAL A 67 -43.94 14.68 -61.50
N ASN A 68 -45.25 14.68 -61.71
CA ASN A 68 -46.21 14.24 -60.71
C ASN A 68 -47.44 13.58 -61.36
N ASN A 69 -47.85 12.39 -60.92
CA ASN A 69 -49.06 11.72 -61.45
C ASN A 69 -50.23 11.63 -60.47
N GLN A 70 -50.16 12.35 -59.34
CA GLN A 70 -51.18 12.37 -58.27
C GLN A 70 -51.65 10.96 -57.85
N ASN A 71 -50.69 10.04 -57.71
CA ASN A 71 -50.86 8.66 -57.27
C ASN A 71 -51.67 7.78 -58.25
N LEU A 72 -51.87 8.25 -59.49
CA LEU A 72 -52.38 7.45 -60.59
C LEU A 72 -51.28 6.51 -61.09
N SER A 73 -51.54 5.20 -61.05
CA SER A 73 -50.64 4.19 -61.62
C SER A 73 -50.63 4.31 -63.15
N THR A 74 -49.45 4.30 -63.74
CA THR A 74 -49.25 4.34 -65.20
C THR A 74 -48.19 3.34 -65.62
N GLU A 75 -48.29 2.79 -66.82
CA GLU A 75 -47.18 2.09 -67.50
C GLU A 75 -46.48 2.99 -68.53
N SER A 76 -47.05 4.17 -68.83
CA SER A 76 -46.46 5.14 -69.74
C SER A 76 -45.39 5.96 -69.02
N ASP A 77 -44.14 5.88 -69.49
CA ASP A 77 -43.03 6.66 -68.96
C ASP A 77 -43.01 8.08 -69.56
N THR A 78 -42.80 9.09 -68.71
CA THR A 78 -42.57 10.46 -69.15
C THR A 78 -41.10 10.60 -69.57
N LEU A 79 -40.86 10.70 -70.88
CA LEU A 79 -39.50 10.74 -71.45
C LEU A 79 -38.79 12.08 -71.18
N LEU A 80 -37.58 12.01 -70.62
CA LEU A 80 -36.62 13.11 -70.55
C LEU A 80 -35.45 12.83 -71.50
N MET A 81 -35.43 13.55 -72.62
CA MET A 81 -34.47 13.27 -73.71
C MET A 81 -33.10 13.89 -73.48
N ASP A 82 -32.99 15.08 -72.87
CA ASP A 82 -31.72 15.78 -72.64
C ASP A 82 -31.79 16.62 -71.36
N PHE A 83 -30.62 16.88 -70.76
CA PHE A 83 -30.45 17.70 -69.55
C PHE A 83 -29.56 18.93 -69.86
N PRO A 84 -29.89 20.12 -69.34
CA PRO A 84 -29.25 21.36 -69.75
C PRO A 84 -27.79 21.47 -69.26
N LYS A 85 -26.82 21.47 -70.18
CA LYS A 85 -25.37 21.46 -69.86
C LYS A 85 -24.77 22.78 -69.34
N LYS A 86 -25.48 23.92 -69.45
CA LYS A 86 -24.99 25.26 -69.04
C LYS A 86 -25.77 25.83 -67.85
N SER A 87 -27.10 25.86 -67.97
CA SER A 87 -28.00 26.28 -66.90
C SER A 87 -28.62 25.04 -66.25
N LEU A 88 -27.84 24.38 -65.39
CA LEU A 88 -28.27 23.20 -64.65
C LEU A 88 -29.62 23.45 -63.93
N TRP A 89 -30.47 22.43 -63.89
CA TRP A 89 -31.65 22.44 -63.03
C TRP A 89 -31.20 22.34 -61.57
N THR A 90 -31.79 23.14 -60.69
CA THR A 90 -31.42 23.12 -59.27
C THR A 90 -32.05 21.92 -58.58
N ASN A 91 -33.35 21.69 -58.75
CA ASN A 91 -34.04 20.56 -58.11
C ASN A 91 -34.92 19.78 -59.09
N VAL A 92 -34.83 18.46 -59.08
CA VAL A 92 -35.68 17.56 -59.88
C VAL A 92 -36.49 16.66 -58.94
N PHE A 93 -37.81 16.69 -59.09
CA PHE A 93 -38.76 15.96 -58.26
C PHE A 93 -39.58 14.99 -59.11
N VAL A 94 -39.56 13.70 -58.79
CA VAL A 94 -40.46 12.68 -59.36
C VAL A 94 -41.37 12.20 -58.24
N LYS A 95 -42.67 12.53 -58.27
CA LYS A 95 -43.60 12.31 -57.16
C LYS A 95 -44.85 11.53 -57.55
N ASP A 96 -45.46 10.88 -56.57
CA ASP A 96 -46.85 10.39 -56.60
C ASP A 96 -47.13 9.48 -57.82
N ARG A 97 -46.42 8.35 -57.90
CA ARG A 97 -46.46 7.34 -58.99
C ARG A 97 -46.14 7.87 -60.40
N ALA A 98 -45.48 9.02 -60.52
CA ALA A 98 -44.87 9.40 -61.79
C ALA A 98 -43.77 8.41 -62.19
N LYS A 99 -43.79 7.97 -63.45
CA LYS A 99 -42.68 7.25 -64.08
C LYS A 99 -41.95 8.16 -65.05
N VAL A 100 -40.63 8.14 -65.00
CA VAL A 100 -39.74 8.94 -65.83
C VAL A 100 -38.69 8.01 -66.44
N ALA A 101 -38.46 8.14 -67.74
CA ALA A 101 -37.39 7.40 -68.41
C ALA A 101 -36.41 8.36 -69.12
N VAL A 102 -35.13 8.04 -69.04
CA VAL A 102 -34.04 8.70 -69.76
C VAL A 102 -33.50 7.68 -70.79
N PRO A 103 -34.03 7.68 -72.03
CA PRO A 103 -33.83 6.56 -72.96
C PRO A 103 -32.58 6.67 -73.85
N LEU A 104 -31.90 7.83 -73.88
CA LEU A 104 -30.75 8.02 -74.76
C LEU A 104 -29.50 7.28 -74.24
N PRO A 105 -28.76 6.55 -75.09
CA PRO A 105 -27.48 5.97 -74.70
C PRO A 105 -26.47 7.07 -74.37
N TRP A 106 -25.65 6.85 -73.34
CA TRP A 106 -24.66 7.82 -72.84
C TRP A 106 -25.26 9.16 -72.38
N SER A 107 -26.47 9.15 -71.81
CA SER A 107 -27.06 10.35 -71.22
C SER A 107 -26.38 10.73 -69.90
N ARG A 108 -26.00 12.00 -69.76
CA ARG A 108 -25.55 12.61 -68.49
C ARG A 108 -26.70 13.38 -67.85
N VAL A 109 -27.16 12.93 -66.69
CA VAL A 109 -28.12 13.61 -65.83
C VAL A 109 -27.37 14.44 -64.80
N GLN A 110 -27.36 15.76 -64.95
CA GLN A 110 -26.67 16.68 -64.03
C GLN A 110 -27.66 17.66 -63.40
N VAL A 111 -27.75 17.63 -62.08
CA VAL A 111 -28.62 18.47 -61.23
C VAL A 111 -27.72 19.23 -60.25
N GLN A 112 -27.97 20.53 -60.06
CA GLN A 112 -27.11 21.36 -59.20
C GLN A 112 -27.37 21.12 -57.70
N GLY A 113 -28.60 20.77 -57.31
CA GLY A 113 -29.02 20.55 -55.93
C GLY A 113 -29.63 19.16 -55.75
N GLN A 114 -30.93 19.10 -55.47
CA GLN A 114 -31.61 17.88 -55.05
C GLN A 114 -32.35 17.15 -56.19
N LEU A 115 -32.00 15.89 -56.42
CA LEU A 115 -32.84 14.93 -57.15
C LEU A 115 -33.61 14.09 -56.14
N SER A 116 -34.94 14.08 -56.21
CA SER A 116 -35.74 13.23 -55.31
C SER A 116 -36.88 12.50 -56.01
N ILE A 117 -37.10 11.26 -55.56
CA ILE A 117 -38.06 10.31 -56.12
C ILE A 117 -38.92 9.80 -54.94
N LEU A 118 -40.21 10.11 -54.97
CA LEU A 118 -41.11 10.03 -53.82
C LEU A 118 -42.43 9.35 -54.18
N GLY A 119 -42.98 8.56 -53.25
CA GLY A 119 -44.38 8.11 -53.29
C GLY A 119 -44.69 7.20 -54.48
N GLY A 120 -43.94 6.11 -54.63
CA GLY A 120 -44.10 5.15 -55.74
C GLY A 120 -43.54 5.65 -57.08
N GLY A 121 -42.68 6.66 -57.06
CA GLY A 121 -42.04 7.19 -58.27
C GLY A 121 -41.06 6.18 -58.89
N VAL A 122 -40.91 6.23 -60.22
CA VAL A 122 -39.94 5.42 -60.95
C VAL A 122 -39.05 6.31 -61.80
N LEU A 123 -37.73 6.14 -61.68
CA LEU A 123 -36.75 6.72 -62.60
C LEU A 123 -35.99 5.59 -63.30
N SER A 124 -36.14 5.49 -64.61
CA SER A 124 -35.51 4.48 -65.46
C SER A 124 -34.43 5.11 -66.33
N PHE A 125 -33.24 4.52 -66.33
CA PHE A 125 -32.14 4.85 -67.25
C PHE A 125 -32.03 3.74 -68.30
N GLY A 126 -32.01 4.11 -69.58
CA GLY A 126 -32.01 3.18 -70.69
C GLY A 126 -33.36 2.50 -70.92
N VAL A 127 -33.36 1.49 -71.79
CA VAL A 127 -34.57 0.76 -72.21
C VAL A 127 -34.39 -0.74 -71.92
N THR A 128 -35.45 -1.37 -71.44
CA THR A 128 -35.50 -2.82 -71.18
C THR A 128 -35.04 -3.60 -72.42
N GLY A 129 -34.02 -4.46 -72.26
CA GLY A 129 -33.47 -5.29 -73.34
C GLY A 129 -32.29 -4.71 -74.11
N TYR A 130 -31.86 -3.47 -73.82
CA TYR A 130 -30.68 -2.84 -74.44
C TYR A 130 -29.65 -2.34 -73.40
N PRO A 131 -29.05 -3.22 -72.58
CA PRO A 131 -28.19 -2.83 -71.46
C PRO A 131 -26.77 -2.37 -71.85
N TYR A 132 -26.56 -1.89 -73.07
CA TYR A 132 -25.23 -1.64 -73.65
C TYR A 132 -24.59 -0.28 -73.33
N SER A 133 -25.23 0.54 -72.49
CA SER A 133 -24.86 1.95 -72.29
C SER A 133 -24.42 2.27 -70.87
N GLU A 134 -23.51 3.23 -70.74
CA GLU A 134 -23.11 3.84 -69.46
C GLU A 134 -23.92 5.12 -69.25
N PHE A 135 -24.47 5.29 -68.05
CA PHE A 135 -25.26 6.46 -67.64
C PHE A 135 -24.53 7.25 -66.57
N GLU A 136 -24.42 8.56 -66.73
CA GLU A 136 -23.81 9.42 -65.71
C GLU A 136 -24.89 10.17 -64.92
N LEU A 137 -24.84 10.09 -63.58
CA LEU A 137 -25.76 10.78 -62.68
C LEU A 137 -24.99 11.66 -61.69
N MET A 138 -25.21 12.97 -61.73
CA MET A 138 -24.58 13.96 -60.86
C MET A 138 -25.63 14.82 -60.15
N ALA A 139 -25.58 14.89 -58.82
CA ALA A 139 -26.46 15.70 -57.97
C ALA A 139 -25.77 16.05 -56.65
N GLU A 140 -26.22 17.06 -55.91
CA GLU A 140 -25.75 17.23 -54.52
C GLU A 140 -26.44 16.21 -53.61
N GLU A 141 -27.76 16.09 -53.71
CA GLU A 141 -28.55 15.18 -52.89
C GLU A 141 -29.41 14.26 -53.77
N LEU A 142 -29.36 12.95 -53.50
CA LEU A 142 -30.28 11.96 -54.05
C LEU A 142 -31.13 11.36 -52.93
N LEU A 143 -32.43 11.67 -52.93
CA LEU A 143 -33.38 11.19 -51.93
C LEU A 143 -34.46 10.31 -52.57
N VAL A 144 -34.55 9.06 -52.13
CA VAL A 144 -35.47 8.04 -52.68
C VAL A 144 -36.35 7.51 -51.55
N SER A 145 -37.67 7.74 -51.62
CA SER A 145 -38.64 7.28 -50.61
C SER A 145 -39.79 6.52 -51.26
N ASP A 146 -40.02 5.29 -50.80
CA ASP A 146 -41.07 4.38 -51.29
C ASP A 146 -41.07 4.25 -52.83
N SER A 147 -39.88 4.26 -53.45
CA SER A 147 -39.71 4.49 -54.89
C SER A 147 -38.62 3.59 -55.49
N THR A 148 -38.54 3.53 -56.83
CA THR A 148 -37.58 2.67 -57.52
C THR A 148 -36.76 3.39 -58.59
N ILE A 149 -35.44 3.20 -58.55
CA ILE A 149 -34.52 3.51 -59.65
C ILE A 149 -34.25 2.22 -60.42
N ARG A 150 -34.28 2.29 -61.75
CA ARG A 150 -33.94 1.19 -62.66
C ARG A 150 -32.86 1.67 -63.63
N VAL A 151 -31.85 0.84 -63.86
CA VAL A 151 -30.79 1.11 -64.84
C VAL A 151 -30.64 -0.11 -65.73
N PHE A 152 -30.74 0.08 -67.04
CA PHE A 152 -30.47 -0.94 -68.05
C PHE A 152 -29.12 -0.62 -68.70
N GLY A 153 -28.04 -1.04 -68.05
CA GLY A 153 -26.65 -0.70 -68.39
C GLY A 153 -25.78 -0.47 -67.16
N ALA A 154 -24.67 0.24 -67.34
CA ALA A 154 -23.79 0.67 -66.25
C ALA A 154 -24.22 2.03 -65.69
N LEU A 155 -24.21 2.20 -64.37
CA LEU A 155 -24.44 3.51 -63.72
C LEU A 155 -23.13 4.06 -63.15
N ARG A 156 -22.76 5.27 -63.58
CA ARG A 156 -21.72 6.10 -62.97
C ARG A 156 -22.36 7.28 -62.24
N MET A 157 -22.54 7.13 -60.94
CA MET A 157 -23.15 8.14 -60.09
C MET A 157 -22.08 8.87 -59.27
N SER A 158 -22.18 10.20 -59.16
CA SER A 158 -21.35 11.02 -58.27
C SER A 158 -22.22 12.05 -57.55
N ILE A 159 -22.41 11.85 -56.25
CA ILE A 159 -23.32 12.64 -55.40
C ILE A 159 -22.66 13.03 -54.07
N LYS A 160 -23.23 13.99 -53.32
CA LYS A 160 -22.76 14.26 -51.94
C LYS A 160 -23.49 13.38 -50.92
N MET A 161 -24.80 13.27 -51.04
CA MET A 161 -25.68 12.57 -50.10
C MET A 161 -26.61 11.59 -50.82
N LEU A 162 -26.63 10.32 -50.39
CA LEU A 162 -27.63 9.31 -50.77
C LEU A 162 -28.49 8.93 -49.58
N LEU A 163 -29.81 9.17 -49.68
CA LEU A 163 -30.78 8.80 -48.65
C LEU A 163 -31.87 7.91 -49.27
N MET A 164 -31.93 6.65 -48.87
CA MET A 164 -32.93 5.69 -49.34
C MET A 164 -33.81 5.20 -48.18
N TRP A 165 -35.13 5.32 -48.35
CA TRP A 165 -36.15 4.83 -47.42
C TRP A 165 -37.14 3.92 -48.15
N ASN A 166 -37.27 2.65 -47.72
CA ASN A 166 -38.16 1.65 -48.32
C ASN A 166 -38.11 1.63 -49.87
N SER A 167 -36.90 1.76 -50.43
CA SER A 167 -36.70 2.06 -51.85
C SER A 167 -35.71 1.09 -52.51
N ARG A 168 -35.83 0.90 -53.83
CA ARG A 168 -34.99 -0.07 -54.56
C ARG A 168 -34.24 0.61 -55.72
N MET A 169 -32.94 0.41 -55.78
CA MET A 169 -32.10 0.72 -56.94
C MET A 169 -31.72 -0.61 -57.60
N LEU A 170 -32.18 -0.82 -58.82
CA LEU A 170 -31.97 -2.04 -59.60
C LEU A 170 -31.09 -1.71 -60.80
N ILE A 171 -29.91 -2.34 -60.89
CA ILE A 171 -28.96 -2.17 -61.97
C ILE A 171 -28.86 -3.51 -62.72
N ASP A 172 -29.28 -3.49 -63.99
CA ASP A 172 -29.26 -4.62 -64.91
C ASP A 172 -28.36 -4.32 -66.10
N SER A 173 -27.19 -4.94 -66.12
CA SER A 173 -26.16 -4.81 -67.16
C SER A 173 -26.17 -5.96 -68.18
N GLY A 174 -27.24 -6.77 -68.24
CA GLY A 174 -27.45 -7.76 -69.30
C GLY A 174 -26.57 -9.01 -69.31
N GLY A 175 -25.53 -9.09 -68.49
CA GLY A 175 -24.61 -10.23 -68.45
C GLY A 175 -23.45 -10.16 -69.45
N ASP A 176 -23.44 -9.19 -70.37
CA ASP A 176 -22.37 -8.98 -71.35
C ASP A 176 -21.15 -8.29 -70.72
N ALA A 177 -19.96 -8.86 -70.92
CA ALA A 177 -18.69 -8.35 -70.37
C ALA A 177 -18.24 -7.00 -70.96
N ILE A 178 -18.93 -6.51 -72.00
CA ILE A 178 -18.71 -5.20 -72.62
C ILE A 178 -19.27 -4.06 -71.73
N VAL A 179 -20.27 -4.36 -70.90
CA VAL A 179 -20.93 -3.38 -70.04
C VAL A 179 -20.12 -3.19 -68.76
N GLY A 180 -19.61 -1.98 -68.56
CA GLY A 180 -18.66 -1.67 -67.51
C GLY A 180 -19.19 -1.85 -66.07
N THR A 181 -18.24 -1.87 -65.13
CA THR A 181 -18.51 -1.86 -63.69
C THR A 181 -19.34 -0.65 -63.30
N SER A 182 -20.47 -0.83 -62.60
CA SER A 182 -21.22 0.33 -62.09
C SER A 182 -20.51 0.96 -60.90
N LEU A 183 -20.42 2.28 -60.89
CA LEU A 183 -19.63 3.07 -59.95
C LEU A 183 -20.52 4.10 -59.25
N LEU A 184 -20.68 3.97 -57.94
CA LEU A 184 -21.51 4.83 -57.12
C LEU A 184 -20.62 5.59 -56.13
N GLU A 185 -20.31 6.84 -56.46
CA GLU A 185 -19.51 7.76 -55.65
C GLU A 185 -20.42 8.66 -54.80
N ALA A 186 -20.17 8.73 -53.48
CA ALA A 186 -20.88 9.57 -52.53
C ALA A 186 -19.91 10.30 -51.58
N SER A 187 -19.72 11.61 -51.74
CA SER A 187 -18.64 12.29 -51.01
C SER A 187 -18.83 12.39 -49.50
N ASN A 188 -20.07 12.40 -48.98
CA ASN A 188 -20.35 12.68 -47.57
C ASN A 188 -21.20 11.61 -46.85
N LEU A 189 -22.29 11.12 -47.46
CA LEU A 189 -23.18 10.16 -46.78
C LEU A 189 -23.91 9.20 -47.72
N ILE A 190 -23.97 7.92 -47.33
CA ILE A 190 -24.93 6.94 -47.85
C ILE A 190 -25.71 6.34 -46.67
N VAL A 191 -27.04 6.51 -46.64
CA VAL A 191 -27.92 5.84 -45.69
C VAL A 191 -29.00 5.07 -46.42
N LEU A 192 -29.08 3.76 -46.15
CA LEU A 192 -30.23 2.94 -46.47
C LEU A 192 -31.02 2.68 -45.18
N LYS A 193 -32.35 2.71 -45.29
CA LYS A 193 -33.28 2.44 -44.19
C LYS A 193 -34.59 1.84 -44.69
N GLY A 194 -35.25 1.07 -43.82
CA GLY A 194 -36.63 0.63 -44.01
C GLY A 194 -36.79 -0.44 -45.09
N ALA A 195 -35.86 -1.38 -45.18
CA ALA A 195 -35.76 -2.40 -46.21
C ALA A 195 -35.44 -1.84 -47.61
N SER A 196 -34.50 -0.88 -47.65
CA SER A 196 -33.97 -0.35 -48.91
C SER A 196 -32.93 -1.28 -49.52
N MET A 197 -32.93 -1.38 -50.85
CA MET A 197 -32.08 -2.32 -51.58
C MET A 197 -31.31 -1.64 -52.71
N ILE A 198 -30.01 -1.87 -52.80
CA ILE A 198 -29.20 -1.67 -54.01
C ILE A 198 -28.82 -3.05 -54.53
N HIS A 199 -29.29 -3.39 -55.72
CA HIS A 199 -29.06 -4.67 -56.38
C HIS A 199 -28.41 -4.43 -57.75
N SER A 200 -27.25 -5.06 -57.98
CA SER A 200 -26.60 -5.10 -59.30
C SER A 200 -26.42 -6.55 -59.74
N ASN A 201 -26.73 -6.87 -60.99
CA ASN A 201 -26.44 -8.19 -61.56
C ASN A 201 -24.98 -8.39 -62.00
N SER A 202 -24.12 -7.37 -61.86
CA SER A 202 -22.71 -7.40 -62.21
C SER A 202 -21.83 -6.79 -61.11
N ASN A 203 -20.71 -6.18 -61.49
CA ASN A 203 -19.74 -5.58 -60.58
C ASN A 203 -20.20 -4.20 -60.12
N LEU A 204 -20.20 -3.97 -58.79
CA LEU A 204 -20.59 -2.70 -58.17
C LEU A 204 -19.44 -2.15 -57.32
N GLY A 205 -18.93 -0.99 -57.71
CA GLY A 205 -18.03 -0.17 -56.89
C GLY A 205 -18.81 0.91 -56.15
N LEU A 206 -18.65 0.97 -54.83
CA LEU A 206 -19.10 2.05 -53.97
C LEU A 206 -17.87 2.80 -53.46
N HIS A 207 -17.82 4.10 -53.73
CA HIS A 207 -16.75 4.98 -53.30
C HIS A 207 -17.35 6.14 -52.52
N GLY A 208 -16.64 6.66 -51.53
CA GLY A 208 -17.11 7.85 -50.83
C GLY A 208 -16.21 8.23 -49.69
N GLN A 209 -16.05 9.53 -49.41
CA GLN A 209 -15.10 9.99 -48.38
C GLN A 209 -15.71 10.05 -46.97
N GLY A 210 -17.03 9.89 -46.86
CA GLY A 210 -17.78 10.01 -45.61
C GLY A 210 -18.28 8.69 -45.03
N TYR A 211 -19.56 8.64 -44.65
CA TYR A 211 -20.16 7.56 -43.87
C TYR A 211 -21.13 6.70 -44.70
N LEU A 212 -20.99 5.37 -44.62
CA LEU A 212 -21.91 4.38 -45.22
C LEU A 212 -22.65 3.63 -44.11
N SER A 213 -23.98 3.69 -44.12
CA SER A 213 -24.82 3.11 -43.07
C SER A 213 -26.02 2.34 -43.62
N LEU A 214 -26.07 1.04 -43.32
CA LEU A 214 -27.27 0.21 -43.46
C LEU A 214 -27.98 0.20 -42.10
N SER A 215 -29.18 0.77 -42.00
CA SER A 215 -29.73 1.18 -40.70
C SER A 215 -30.59 0.13 -40.00
N GLY A 216 -31.16 -0.84 -40.74
CA GLY A 216 -32.11 -1.78 -40.16
C GLY A 216 -32.34 -3.07 -40.96
N PRO A 217 -33.25 -3.93 -40.45
CA PRO A 217 -33.49 -5.25 -41.02
C PRO A 217 -34.10 -5.15 -42.43
N GLY A 218 -33.53 -5.94 -43.35
CA GLY A 218 -33.94 -5.94 -44.76
C GLY A 218 -33.25 -4.87 -45.62
N ASP A 219 -32.39 -4.02 -45.06
CA ASP A 219 -31.53 -3.16 -45.88
C ASP A 219 -30.42 -4.01 -46.53
N VAL A 220 -30.34 -4.01 -47.86
CA VAL A 220 -29.44 -4.90 -48.63
C VAL A 220 -28.62 -4.11 -49.65
N ILE A 221 -27.31 -4.38 -49.70
CA ILE A 221 -26.47 -4.06 -50.86
C ILE A 221 -25.91 -5.39 -51.38
N GLU A 222 -26.27 -5.74 -52.61
CA GLU A 222 -25.82 -6.97 -53.25
C GLU A 222 -25.39 -6.76 -54.71
N ALA A 223 -24.30 -7.45 -55.06
CA ALA A 223 -23.70 -7.41 -56.39
C ALA A 223 -22.99 -8.74 -56.69
N GLN A 224 -22.60 -8.98 -57.94
CA GLN A 224 -21.82 -10.18 -58.27
C GLN A 224 -20.37 -10.10 -57.75
N ARG A 225 -19.80 -8.89 -57.78
CA ARG A 225 -18.66 -8.47 -56.96
C ARG A 225 -18.92 -7.09 -56.40
N LEU A 226 -18.57 -6.89 -55.12
CA LEU A 226 -18.77 -5.63 -54.42
C LEU A 226 -17.43 -5.06 -53.95
N ILE A 227 -17.15 -3.80 -54.31
CA ILE A 227 -16.00 -3.07 -53.79
C ILE A 227 -16.49 -1.86 -52.99
N LEU A 228 -16.05 -1.73 -51.74
CA LEU A 228 -16.23 -0.55 -50.91
C LEU A 228 -14.88 0.13 -50.72
N SER A 229 -14.75 1.43 -51.03
CA SER A 229 -13.52 2.16 -50.70
C SER A 229 -13.69 3.64 -50.37
N LEU A 230 -12.62 4.19 -49.77
CA LEU A 230 -12.45 5.59 -49.34
C LEU A 230 -13.30 6.05 -48.14
N PHE A 231 -14.25 5.24 -47.68
CA PHE A 231 -15.17 5.63 -46.59
C PHE A 231 -14.43 5.84 -45.27
N TYR A 232 -14.71 6.96 -44.59
CA TYR A 232 -14.26 7.14 -43.21
C TYR A 232 -14.78 6.01 -42.30
N ARG A 233 -16.07 5.66 -42.43
CA ARG A 233 -16.68 4.60 -41.63
C ARG A 233 -17.77 3.84 -42.38
N VAL A 234 -17.75 2.51 -42.27
CA VAL A 234 -18.78 1.61 -42.80
C VAL A 234 -19.51 0.92 -41.65
N GLN A 235 -20.84 1.06 -41.61
CA GLN A 235 -21.69 0.45 -40.60
C GLN A 235 -22.77 -0.44 -41.24
N VAL A 236 -22.70 -1.75 -40.95
CA VAL A 236 -23.73 -2.73 -41.32
C VAL A 236 -24.60 -2.98 -40.08
N GLY A 237 -25.77 -2.34 -40.02
CA GLY A 237 -26.70 -2.42 -38.88
C GLY A 237 -27.39 -3.79 -38.72
N PRO A 238 -28.15 -3.98 -37.64
CA PRO A 238 -28.73 -5.27 -37.28
C PRO A 238 -29.77 -5.74 -38.30
N GLY A 239 -29.55 -6.93 -38.87
CA GLY A 239 -30.41 -7.51 -39.90
C GLY A 239 -30.21 -6.91 -41.31
N SER A 240 -29.27 -5.98 -41.48
CA SER A 240 -28.82 -5.54 -42.80
C SER A 240 -27.84 -6.54 -43.41
N ILE A 241 -27.76 -6.60 -44.75
CA ILE A 241 -26.93 -7.57 -45.47
C ILE A 241 -26.06 -6.87 -46.52
N LEU A 242 -24.76 -7.15 -46.48
CA LEU A 242 -23.78 -6.84 -47.50
C LEU A 242 -23.37 -8.14 -48.21
N ARG A 243 -23.67 -8.31 -49.49
CA ARG A 243 -23.54 -9.60 -50.18
C ARG A 243 -22.81 -9.52 -51.52
N GLY A 244 -21.91 -10.47 -51.75
CA GLY A 244 -21.42 -10.80 -53.09
C GLY A 244 -20.73 -12.16 -53.08
N PRO A 245 -21.12 -13.12 -53.93
CA PRO A 245 -22.01 -13.01 -55.09
C PRO A 245 -23.50 -13.15 -54.76
N LEU A 246 -24.35 -13.04 -55.80
CA LEU A 246 -25.81 -13.14 -55.72
C LEU A 246 -26.29 -14.57 -55.42
N GLU A 247 -27.38 -14.72 -54.65
CA GLU A 247 -27.87 -16.02 -54.15
C GLU A 247 -28.39 -16.98 -55.24
N ASN A 248 -28.70 -16.44 -56.41
CA ASN A 248 -29.23 -17.16 -57.57
C ASN A 248 -28.39 -16.92 -58.83
N ALA A 249 -27.11 -16.56 -58.69
CA ALA A 249 -26.19 -16.48 -59.83
C ALA A 249 -26.11 -17.87 -60.51
N THR A 250 -26.71 -17.98 -61.69
CA THR A 250 -26.43 -19.08 -62.61
C THR A 250 -24.97 -19.02 -63.05
N VAL A 251 -24.47 -20.12 -63.63
CA VAL A 251 -23.11 -20.17 -64.18
C VAL A 251 -23.06 -19.35 -65.47
N ASN A 252 -22.99 -18.02 -65.30
CA ASN A 252 -22.84 -17.01 -66.34
C ASN A 252 -21.39 -16.50 -66.32
N ASP A 253 -20.92 -15.96 -67.44
CA ASP A 253 -19.52 -15.55 -67.63
C ASP A 253 -19.03 -14.43 -66.67
N MET A 254 -19.94 -13.70 -66.03
CA MET A 254 -19.62 -12.71 -64.99
C MET A 254 -19.50 -13.29 -63.57
N ALA A 255 -19.68 -14.60 -63.37
CA ALA A 255 -19.48 -15.22 -62.07
C ALA A 255 -17.99 -15.17 -61.66
N PRO A 256 -17.64 -14.84 -60.40
CA PRO A 256 -16.25 -14.82 -59.98
C PRO A 256 -15.69 -16.24 -60.09
N MET A 257 -14.74 -16.45 -61.01
CA MET A 257 -14.04 -17.72 -61.13
C MET A 257 -13.28 -17.99 -59.84
N LEU A 258 -13.84 -18.88 -59.03
CA LEU A 258 -13.17 -19.46 -57.88
C LEU A 258 -12.03 -20.31 -58.45
N ASN A 259 -10.78 -19.98 -58.10
CA ASN A 259 -9.57 -20.66 -58.59
C ASN A 259 -9.41 -22.07 -57.95
N CYS A 260 -10.42 -22.93 -58.09
CA CYS A 260 -10.53 -24.23 -57.44
C CYS A 260 -9.55 -25.28 -57.95
N ALA A 261 -8.96 -25.06 -59.12
CA ALA A 261 -7.96 -25.92 -59.74
C ALA A 261 -6.52 -25.36 -59.69
N ALA A 262 -6.34 -24.10 -59.29
CA ALA A 262 -5.03 -23.46 -59.23
C ALA A 262 -4.25 -23.96 -58.01
N LYS A 263 -3.03 -24.45 -58.23
CA LYS A 263 -2.14 -24.93 -57.14
C LYS A 263 -1.43 -23.81 -56.41
N ASP A 264 -1.42 -22.60 -56.98
CA ASP A 264 -0.70 -21.45 -56.47
C ASP A 264 -1.61 -20.46 -55.74
N CYS A 265 -1.02 -19.75 -54.78
CA CYS A 265 -1.69 -18.73 -53.98
C CYS A 265 -1.92 -17.47 -54.84
N PRO A 266 -3.15 -16.91 -54.90
CA PRO A 266 -3.37 -15.58 -55.48
C PRO A 266 -2.53 -14.54 -54.74
N ILE A 267 -1.58 -13.91 -55.45
CA ILE A 267 -0.62 -12.96 -54.86
C ILE A 267 -1.35 -11.76 -54.26
N GLU A 268 -2.48 -11.38 -54.85
CA GLU A 268 -3.29 -10.22 -54.47
C GLU A 268 -3.96 -10.36 -53.09
N LEU A 269 -4.11 -11.60 -52.56
CA LEU A 269 -4.54 -11.83 -51.18
C LEU A 269 -3.45 -11.42 -50.16
N LEU A 270 -2.18 -11.43 -50.56
CA LEU A 270 -1.02 -11.10 -49.72
C LEU A 270 -0.52 -9.68 -49.97
N HIS A 271 -0.52 -9.25 -51.24
CA HIS A 271 -0.07 -7.96 -51.76
C HIS A 271 -1.20 -7.34 -52.61
N PRO A 272 -2.23 -6.73 -51.99
CA PRO A 272 -3.32 -6.09 -52.71
C PRO A 272 -2.85 -4.81 -53.44
N PRO A 273 -3.49 -4.46 -54.58
CA PRO A 273 -3.15 -3.25 -55.32
C PRO A 273 -3.46 -1.98 -54.53
N GLU A 274 -2.51 -1.04 -54.46
CA GLU A 274 -2.61 0.16 -53.62
C GLU A 274 -3.87 1.01 -53.88
N ASP A 275 -4.34 1.06 -55.12
CA ASP A 275 -5.42 1.92 -55.61
C ASP A 275 -6.83 1.37 -55.41
N CYS A 276 -7.00 0.19 -54.81
CA CYS A 276 -8.32 -0.46 -54.66
C CYS A 276 -9.07 -0.70 -55.99
N ASN A 277 -8.39 -0.67 -57.14
CA ASN A 277 -9.02 -0.62 -58.46
C ASN A 277 -9.76 -1.91 -58.83
N LEU A 278 -10.87 -1.74 -59.57
CA LEU A 278 -11.68 -2.80 -60.15
C LEU A 278 -10.93 -3.50 -61.31
N ASN A 279 -10.11 -4.50 -61.01
CA ASN A 279 -9.58 -5.41 -62.05
C ASN A 279 -10.43 -6.69 -62.12
N THR A 280 -10.91 -7.04 -63.32
CA THR A 280 -11.80 -8.19 -63.55
C THR A 280 -11.09 -9.54 -63.34
N SER A 281 -9.76 -9.58 -63.36
CA SER A 281 -8.98 -10.79 -63.04
C SER A 281 -8.97 -11.17 -61.55
N LEU A 282 -9.36 -10.28 -60.64
CA LEU A 282 -9.30 -10.52 -59.20
C LEU A 282 -10.33 -11.55 -58.73
N SER A 283 -9.95 -12.41 -57.79
CA SER A 283 -10.81 -13.49 -57.25
C SER A 283 -11.75 -13.04 -56.11
N PHE A 284 -11.68 -11.77 -55.70
CA PHE A 284 -12.49 -11.22 -54.61
C PHE A 284 -13.97 -11.11 -54.98
N THR A 285 -14.86 -11.41 -54.03
CA THR A 285 -16.30 -11.18 -54.17
C THR A 285 -16.79 -10.01 -53.32
N ILE A 286 -16.11 -9.74 -52.19
CA ILE A 286 -16.21 -8.49 -51.43
C ILE A 286 -14.79 -7.98 -51.15
N GLN A 287 -14.51 -6.74 -51.57
CA GLN A 287 -13.27 -6.03 -51.24
C GLN A 287 -13.60 -4.74 -50.47
N ILE A 288 -13.00 -4.53 -49.31
CA ILE A 288 -13.13 -3.30 -48.52
C ILE A 288 -11.73 -2.71 -48.33
N CYS A 289 -11.50 -1.51 -48.85
CA CYS A 289 -10.17 -0.93 -49.02
C CYS A 289 -10.14 0.56 -48.67
N ARG A 290 -9.10 1.06 -47.99
CA ARG A 290 -8.99 2.47 -47.55
C ARG A 290 -10.23 2.91 -46.75
N VAL A 291 -10.53 2.20 -45.66
CA VAL A 291 -11.64 2.52 -44.73
C VAL A 291 -11.12 2.57 -43.31
N GLU A 292 -11.30 3.65 -42.55
CA GLU A 292 -10.73 3.72 -41.18
C GLU A 292 -11.41 2.71 -40.24
N ASP A 293 -12.74 2.84 -40.06
CA ASP A 293 -13.50 2.04 -39.10
C ASP A 293 -14.63 1.23 -39.77
N ILE A 294 -14.66 -0.08 -39.52
CA ILE A 294 -15.69 -0.99 -40.01
C ILE A 294 -16.45 -1.60 -38.82
N SER A 295 -17.76 -1.37 -38.74
CA SER A 295 -18.63 -1.91 -37.69
C SER A 295 -19.73 -2.80 -38.27
N VAL A 296 -19.79 -4.05 -37.80
CA VAL A 296 -20.68 -5.09 -38.32
C VAL A 296 -21.59 -5.61 -37.21
N GLU A 297 -22.88 -5.27 -37.28
CA GLU A 297 -23.97 -5.86 -36.46
C GLU A 297 -24.92 -6.72 -37.30
N GLY A 298 -24.98 -6.50 -38.63
CA GLY A 298 -25.65 -7.35 -39.59
C GLY A 298 -24.73 -8.42 -40.20
N ILE A 299 -24.96 -8.77 -41.46
CA ILE A 299 -24.28 -9.87 -42.15
C ILE A 299 -23.43 -9.33 -43.30
N ILE A 300 -22.15 -9.70 -43.34
CA ILE A 300 -21.31 -9.61 -44.54
C ILE A 300 -21.12 -11.03 -45.09
N GLN A 301 -21.52 -11.28 -46.33
CA GLN A 301 -21.52 -12.61 -46.95
C GLN A 301 -20.79 -12.62 -48.29
N GLY A 302 -19.77 -13.45 -48.44
CA GLY A 302 -19.10 -13.66 -49.72
C GLY A 302 -18.10 -14.80 -49.75
N ASN A 303 -17.74 -15.26 -50.96
CA ASN A 303 -16.85 -16.41 -51.18
C ASN A 303 -15.39 -16.06 -50.84
N VAL A 304 -14.97 -14.85 -51.21
CA VAL A 304 -13.64 -14.31 -50.90
C VAL A 304 -13.83 -12.87 -50.44
N ILE A 305 -13.71 -12.68 -49.12
CA ILE A 305 -13.85 -11.39 -48.46
C ILE A 305 -12.44 -10.88 -48.13
N HIS A 306 -12.03 -9.76 -48.72
CA HIS A 306 -10.75 -9.11 -48.40
C HIS A 306 -10.98 -7.71 -47.85
N ILE A 307 -10.56 -7.50 -46.60
CA ILE A 307 -10.56 -6.19 -45.94
C ILE A 307 -9.09 -5.78 -45.78
N HIS A 308 -8.62 -4.70 -46.39
CA HIS A 308 -7.22 -4.26 -46.24
C HIS A 308 -7.11 -2.73 -46.18
N ARG A 309 -5.96 -2.22 -45.71
CA ARG A 309 -5.73 -0.78 -45.50
C ARG A 309 -6.89 -0.14 -44.70
N SER A 310 -7.20 -0.78 -43.57
CA SER A 310 -8.19 -0.34 -42.59
C SER A 310 -7.59 -0.32 -41.19
N ARG A 311 -8.14 0.51 -40.29
CA ARG A 311 -7.57 0.74 -38.97
C ARG A 311 -8.24 -0.13 -37.90
N THR A 312 -9.56 -0.17 -37.86
CA THR A 312 -10.31 -1.00 -36.92
C THR A 312 -11.45 -1.78 -37.58
N VAL A 313 -11.62 -3.03 -37.15
CA VAL A 313 -12.77 -3.87 -37.50
C VAL A 313 -13.44 -4.34 -36.20
N ILE A 314 -14.73 -4.06 -36.06
CA ILE A 314 -15.55 -4.35 -34.89
C ILE A 314 -16.76 -5.18 -35.31
N VAL A 315 -16.73 -6.48 -35.00
CA VAL A 315 -17.89 -7.37 -35.17
C VAL A 315 -18.70 -7.37 -33.88
N GLN A 316 -19.83 -6.67 -33.87
CA GLN A 316 -20.77 -6.59 -32.74
C GLN A 316 -21.40 -7.96 -32.44
N SER A 317 -22.06 -8.10 -31.29
CA SER A 317 -22.61 -9.37 -30.80
C SER A 317 -23.57 -10.12 -31.74
N LYS A 318 -24.33 -9.39 -32.57
CA LYS A 318 -25.20 -9.95 -33.62
C LYS A 318 -24.52 -10.07 -35.00
N GLY A 319 -23.34 -9.46 -35.14
CA GLY A 319 -22.61 -9.38 -36.39
C GLY A 319 -22.07 -10.72 -36.87
N VAL A 320 -22.17 -10.96 -38.18
CA VAL A 320 -21.68 -12.18 -38.82
C VAL A 320 -20.90 -11.82 -40.08
N ILE A 321 -19.63 -12.20 -40.13
CA ILE A 321 -18.85 -12.22 -41.38
C ILE A 321 -18.78 -13.69 -41.82
N THR A 322 -19.39 -14.04 -42.95
CA THR A 322 -19.54 -15.43 -43.39
C THR A 322 -19.07 -15.68 -44.82
N ALA A 323 -18.23 -16.71 -44.96
CA ALA A 323 -17.91 -17.35 -46.23
C ALA A 323 -18.30 -18.84 -46.21
N SER A 324 -19.29 -19.21 -45.39
CA SER A 324 -19.64 -20.62 -45.14
C SER A 324 -20.43 -21.24 -46.29
N GLY A 325 -20.00 -22.41 -46.77
CA GLY A 325 -20.60 -23.09 -47.93
C GLY A 325 -20.49 -22.32 -49.25
N LEU A 326 -19.56 -21.37 -49.32
CA LEU A 326 -19.31 -20.50 -50.49
C LEU A 326 -17.96 -20.77 -51.17
N GLY A 327 -17.32 -21.88 -50.82
CA GLY A 327 -16.07 -22.34 -51.42
C GLY A 327 -16.29 -23.21 -52.66
N CYS A 328 -15.27 -24.00 -52.98
CA CYS A 328 -15.26 -24.86 -54.15
C CYS A 328 -16.12 -26.11 -53.93
N LYS A 329 -16.92 -26.51 -54.93
CA LYS A 329 -17.71 -27.75 -54.89
C LYS A 329 -16.89 -28.97 -55.33
N GLY A 330 -16.12 -28.84 -56.41
CA GLY A 330 -14.95 -29.67 -56.70
C GLY A 330 -13.66 -28.85 -56.57
N GLY A 331 -12.55 -29.47 -56.16
CA GLY A 331 -11.27 -28.79 -55.96
C GLY A 331 -10.11 -29.75 -55.66
N ILE A 332 -8.96 -29.20 -55.26
CA ILE A 332 -7.71 -29.95 -55.00
C ILE A 332 -7.93 -31.08 -53.98
N GLY A 333 -8.60 -30.79 -52.87
CA GLY A 333 -8.92 -31.74 -51.81
C GLY A 333 -10.34 -32.28 -51.91
N ARG A 334 -10.89 -32.45 -53.12
CA ARG A 334 -12.22 -33.06 -53.29
C ARG A 334 -12.26 -34.47 -52.69
N GLY A 335 -13.35 -34.80 -52.02
CA GLY A 335 -13.66 -36.20 -51.68
C GLY A 335 -14.00 -37.00 -52.94
N GLU A 336 -13.66 -38.29 -52.94
CA GLU A 336 -14.05 -39.22 -54.00
C GLU A 336 -15.58 -39.44 -53.99
N VAL A 337 -16.19 -39.59 -55.17
CA VAL A 337 -17.61 -39.93 -55.31
C VAL A 337 -17.77 -41.12 -56.25
N LEU A 338 -18.33 -42.21 -55.73
CA LEU A 338 -18.58 -43.44 -56.47
C LEU A 338 -19.95 -43.41 -57.16
N GLY A 339 -20.13 -44.22 -58.21
CA GLY A 339 -21.33 -44.21 -59.07
C GLY A 339 -22.67 -44.48 -58.37
N GLY A 340 -22.67 -44.97 -57.13
CA GLY A 340 -23.85 -45.14 -56.28
C GLY A 340 -24.29 -43.90 -55.48
N GLY A 341 -23.56 -42.78 -55.59
CA GLY A 341 -23.81 -41.55 -54.81
C GLY A 341 -23.11 -41.48 -53.45
N LEU A 342 -22.31 -42.49 -53.10
CA LEU A 342 -21.47 -42.49 -51.90
C LEU A 342 -20.29 -41.55 -52.11
N GLY A 343 -20.10 -40.60 -51.18
CA GLY A 343 -19.02 -39.62 -51.24
C GLY A 343 -18.19 -39.52 -49.96
N GLY A 344 -16.87 -39.42 -50.12
CA GLY A 344 -15.97 -38.95 -49.09
C GLY A 344 -16.14 -37.45 -48.83
N GLY A 345 -15.75 -36.99 -47.64
CA GLY A 345 -15.73 -35.57 -47.31
C GLY A 345 -14.62 -34.82 -48.04
N GLY A 346 -14.79 -33.52 -48.27
CA GLY A 346 -13.72 -32.65 -48.77
C GLY A 346 -12.65 -32.41 -47.72
N GLY A 347 -11.37 -32.42 -48.10
CA GLY A 347 -10.23 -32.05 -47.25
C GLY A 347 -9.72 -30.64 -47.54
N TYR A 348 -9.07 -30.00 -46.56
CA TYR A 348 -8.27 -28.80 -46.78
C TYR A 348 -7.24 -28.55 -45.67
N GLY A 349 -7.70 -28.20 -44.46
CA GLY A 349 -6.85 -28.03 -43.28
C GLY A 349 -6.55 -29.38 -42.62
N GLY A 350 -7.60 -30.18 -42.41
CA GLY A 350 -7.56 -31.61 -42.14
C GLY A 350 -7.98 -32.44 -43.37
N ARG A 351 -7.75 -33.76 -43.31
CA ARG A 351 -8.30 -34.72 -44.28
C ARG A 351 -9.82 -34.80 -44.14
N GLY A 352 -10.52 -34.97 -45.26
CA GLY A 352 -11.92 -35.41 -45.24
C GLY A 352 -12.03 -36.84 -44.70
N GLY A 353 -13.12 -37.14 -44.01
CA GLY A 353 -13.47 -38.49 -43.60
C GLY A 353 -13.96 -39.31 -44.80
N ASP A 354 -13.67 -40.60 -44.79
CA ASP A 354 -14.11 -41.52 -45.86
C ASP A 354 -15.61 -41.81 -45.76
N GLY A 355 -16.28 -41.87 -46.91
CA GLY A 355 -17.64 -42.38 -47.01
C GLY A 355 -17.65 -43.90 -46.99
N SER A 356 -18.60 -44.53 -46.30
CA SER A 356 -18.74 -45.99 -46.24
C SER A 356 -20.21 -46.41 -46.22
N TYR A 357 -20.61 -47.26 -47.16
CA TYR A 357 -21.96 -47.83 -47.23
C TYR A 357 -21.91 -49.23 -47.88
N ASN A 358 -22.54 -50.23 -47.25
CA ASN A 358 -22.57 -51.63 -47.71
C ASN A 358 -21.22 -52.14 -48.26
N GLN A 359 -20.17 -52.07 -47.44
CA GLN A 359 -18.79 -52.49 -47.76
C GLN A 359 -18.07 -51.70 -48.88
N THR A 360 -18.74 -50.78 -49.59
CA THR A 360 -18.07 -49.83 -50.48
C THR A 360 -17.55 -48.63 -49.68
N ARG A 361 -16.31 -48.21 -49.96
CA ARG A 361 -15.63 -47.07 -49.32
C ARG A 361 -15.22 -46.06 -50.40
N ALA A 362 -15.50 -44.78 -50.16
CA ALA A 362 -15.07 -43.66 -51.00
C ALA A 362 -14.10 -42.80 -50.19
N GLU A 363 -12.91 -42.52 -50.72
CA GLU A 363 -11.87 -41.82 -49.96
C GLU A 363 -12.20 -40.33 -49.72
N GLY A 364 -11.93 -39.87 -48.49
CA GLY A 364 -11.99 -38.46 -48.11
C GLY A 364 -10.78 -37.68 -48.60
N GLY A 365 -11.01 -36.44 -49.03
CA GLY A 365 -10.02 -35.60 -49.70
C GLY A 365 -8.81 -35.26 -48.83
N VAL A 366 -7.64 -35.13 -49.45
CA VAL A 366 -6.38 -34.80 -48.77
C VAL A 366 -6.29 -33.31 -48.38
N PRO A 367 -5.60 -32.97 -47.28
CA PRO A 367 -5.30 -31.58 -46.95
C PRO A 367 -4.26 -30.99 -47.93
N TYR A 368 -4.34 -29.68 -48.19
CA TYR A 368 -3.46 -28.99 -49.14
C TYR A 368 -3.15 -27.54 -48.73
N GLY A 369 -2.22 -26.90 -49.46
CA GLY A 369 -1.76 -25.54 -49.21
C GLY A 369 -0.77 -25.42 -48.05
N ASN A 370 -0.32 -24.19 -47.79
CA ASN A 370 0.65 -23.89 -46.72
C ASN A 370 -0.04 -23.71 -45.36
N LEU A 371 0.53 -24.29 -44.31
CA LEU A 371 0.12 -24.16 -42.90
C LEU A 371 0.33 -22.75 -42.34
N ASN A 372 1.41 -22.07 -42.74
CA ASN A 372 1.87 -20.81 -42.17
C ASN A 372 1.42 -19.58 -42.96
N LEU A 373 0.89 -19.77 -44.17
CA LEU A 373 0.24 -18.74 -45.00
C LEU A 373 -0.90 -19.40 -45.79
N PRO A 374 -2.03 -19.72 -45.14
CA PRO A 374 -3.18 -20.30 -45.83
C PRO A 374 -3.89 -19.23 -46.66
N CYS A 375 -4.14 -19.53 -47.93
CA CYS A 375 -4.79 -18.62 -48.90
C CYS A 375 -5.65 -19.36 -49.92
N PHE A 376 -6.04 -20.62 -49.64
CA PHE A 376 -6.85 -21.41 -50.54
C PHE A 376 -8.29 -21.51 -50.06
N ILE A 377 -9.21 -21.64 -51.02
CA ILE A 377 -10.61 -21.93 -50.80
C ILE A 377 -10.73 -23.41 -50.39
N GLY A 378 -11.66 -23.74 -49.48
CA GLY A 378 -11.96 -25.13 -49.10
C GLY A 378 -12.60 -25.92 -50.24
N SER A 379 -12.37 -27.24 -50.25
CA SER A 379 -12.90 -28.16 -51.26
C SER A 379 -14.17 -28.86 -50.79
N GLY A 380 -15.06 -29.15 -51.74
CA GLY A 380 -16.30 -29.88 -51.52
C GLY A 380 -16.18 -31.39 -51.67
N SER A 381 -17.32 -32.06 -51.70
CA SER A 381 -17.44 -33.49 -51.96
C SER A 381 -17.79 -33.74 -53.43
N GLY A 382 -16.88 -34.35 -54.19
CA GLY A 382 -17.13 -34.79 -55.55
C GLY A 382 -16.89 -33.78 -56.68
N ASN A 383 -17.75 -33.87 -57.71
CA ASN A 383 -17.55 -33.26 -59.03
C ASN A 383 -18.88 -32.65 -59.52
N ASP A 384 -18.84 -31.41 -60.02
CA ASP A 384 -20.05 -30.62 -60.34
C ASP A 384 -20.93 -31.18 -61.48
N SER A 385 -20.41 -32.13 -62.26
CA SER A 385 -21.17 -32.86 -63.29
C SER A 385 -22.26 -33.78 -62.73
N ILE A 386 -22.17 -34.15 -61.45
CA ILE A 386 -23.19 -34.89 -60.72
C ILE A 386 -23.83 -33.87 -59.78
N GLY A 387 -25.10 -33.50 -60.00
CA GLY A 387 -25.79 -32.37 -59.33
C GLY A 387 -26.08 -32.51 -57.83
N HIS A 388 -25.19 -33.18 -57.10
CA HIS A 388 -25.29 -33.61 -55.72
C HIS A 388 -23.90 -33.52 -55.04
N SER A 389 -23.36 -32.30 -54.94
CA SER A 389 -22.10 -31.97 -54.24
C SER A 389 -22.35 -30.96 -53.11
N THR A 390 -21.55 -31.00 -52.04
CA THR A 390 -21.53 -29.94 -51.01
C THR A 390 -20.33 -29.02 -51.22
N ALA A 391 -20.50 -27.70 -51.11
CA ALA A 391 -19.39 -26.74 -51.23
C ALA A 391 -18.47 -26.71 -49.98
N GLY A 392 -17.18 -26.44 -50.18
CA GLY A 392 -16.27 -26.09 -49.10
C GLY A 392 -16.54 -24.69 -48.52
N GLY A 393 -15.73 -24.27 -47.54
CA GLY A 393 -15.71 -22.90 -47.02
C GLY A 393 -14.88 -21.95 -47.88
N GLY A 394 -15.28 -20.67 -47.93
CA GLY A 394 -14.56 -19.60 -48.62
C GLY A 394 -13.34 -19.04 -47.86
N ILE A 395 -12.85 -17.89 -48.29
CA ILE A 395 -11.70 -17.19 -47.69
C ILE A 395 -12.16 -15.87 -47.05
N VAL A 396 -11.70 -15.60 -45.83
CA VAL A 396 -11.72 -14.26 -45.22
C VAL A 396 -10.28 -13.82 -44.95
N VAL A 397 -9.86 -12.71 -45.56
CA VAL A 397 -8.57 -12.05 -45.32
C VAL A 397 -8.80 -10.67 -44.71
N MET A 398 -8.09 -10.35 -43.62
CA MET A 398 -8.06 -9.02 -43.03
C MET A 398 -6.62 -8.51 -42.91
N GLY A 399 -6.36 -7.30 -43.41
CA GLY A 399 -5.03 -6.72 -43.63
C GLY A 399 -4.31 -7.32 -44.86
N SER A 400 -3.02 -6.99 -44.97
CA SER A 400 -2.08 -7.56 -45.95
C SER A 400 -0.65 -7.55 -45.36
N MET A 401 0.33 -8.06 -46.13
CA MET A 401 1.75 -8.02 -45.73
C MET A 401 2.32 -6.59 -45.60
N GLU A 402 1.74 -5.62 -46.29
CA GLU A 402 2.18 -4.22 -46.32
C GLU A 402 1.29 -3.30 -45.48
N HIS A 403 0.00 -3.64 -45.38
CA HIS A 403 -1.05 -2.79 -44.82
C HIS A 403 -1.90 -3.60 -43.84
N GLU A 404 -1.34 -3.81 -42.65
CA GLU A 404 -1.92 -4.56 -41.54
C GLU A 404 -3.09 -3.82 -40.88
N LEU A 405 -3.96 -4.57 -40.20
CA LEU A 405 -5.05 -4.01 -39.40
C LEU A 405 -4.57 -3.69 -37.97
N SER A 406 -4.75 -2.46 -37.51
CA SER A 406 -4.31 -2.04 -36.16
C SER A 406 -5.06 -2.76 -35.05
N SER A 407 -6.38 -2.97 -35.20
CA SER A 407 -7.16 -3.74 -34.23
C SER A 407 -8.35 -4.48 -34.83
N LEU A 408 -8.49 -5.76 -34.46
CA LEU A 408 -9.68 -6.58 -34.70
C LEU A 408 -10.35 -6.91 -33.36
N SER A 409 -11.63 -6.56 -33.22
CA SER A 409 -12.45 -6.94 -32.07
C SER A 409 -13.69 -7.70 -32.51
N VAL A 410 -13.92 -8.87 -31.91
CA VAL A 410 -14.98 -9.80 -32.32
C VAL A 410 -15.81 -10.19 -31.09
N TYR A 411 -17.05 -9.70 -31.08
CA TYR A 411 -18.11 -10.03 -30.11
C TYR A 411 -19.22 -10.90 -30.74
N GLY A 412 -19.38 -10.86 -32.06
CA GLY A 412 -20.25 -11.75 -32.85
C GLY A 412 -19.49 -12.95 -33.42
N SER A 413 -19.60 -13.19 -34.73
CA SER A 413 -18.97 -14.36 -35.36
C SER A 413 -18.28 -14.12 -36.71
N ILE A 414 -17.22 -14.89 -36.97
CA ILE A 414 -16.52 -14.98 -38.26
C ILE A 414 -16.49 -16.46 -38.65
N VAL A 415 -17.13 -16.81 -39.78
CA VAL A 415 -17.53 -18.20 -40.06
C VAL A 415 -17.22 -18.60 -41.51
N THR A 416 -16.28 -19.53 -41.70
CA THR A 416 -15.89 -20.08 -43.01
C THR A 416 -16.09 -21.60 -43.08
N ASN A 417 -17.21 -22.08 -42.53
CA ASN A 417 -17.50 -23.51 -42.41
C ASN A 417 -17.84 -24.16 -43.76
N GLY A 418 -17.55 -25.45 -43.91
CA GLY A 418 -18.00 -26.25 -45.04
C GLY A 418 -19.51 -26.49 -45.05
N GLU A 419 -20.09 -26.71 -46.23
CA GLU A 419 -21.49 -27.05 -46.37
C GLU A 419 -21.78 -28.47 -45.85
N SER A 420 -22.91 -28.62 -45.15
CA SER A 420 -23.37 -29.89 -44.59
C SER A 420 -24.55 -30.45 -45.37
N TYR A 421 -24.66 -31.78 -45.45
CA TYR A 421 -25.78 -32.46 -46.08
C TYR A 421 -27.12 -32.00 -45.48
N GLY A 422 -27.98 -31.41 -46.31
CA GLY A 422 -29.31 -30.91 -45.94
C GLY A 422 -29.59 -29.44 -46.30
N LYS A 423 -28.56 -28.58 -46.41
CA LYS A 423 -28.77 -27.17 -46.82
C LYS A 423 -29.04 -26.99 -48.32
N SER A 424 -28.56 -27.92 -49.15
CA SER A 424 -28.63 -27.84 -50.62
C SER A 424 -29.87 -28.46 -51.26
N VAL A 425 -30.86 -28.94 -50.49
CA VAL A 425 -32.14 -29.43 -51.04
C VAL A 425 -33.07 -28.25 -51.38
N ARG A 426 -32.61 -27.34 -52.25
CA ARG A 426 -33.50 -26.48 -53.03
C ARG A 426 -34.30 -27.41 -53.96
N MET A 427 -35.62 -27.35 -53.88
CA MET A 427 -36.51 -28.23 -54.65
C MET A 427 -36.34 -28.06 -56.16
N LEU A 428 -35.67 -29.02 -56.81
CA LEU A 428 -35.99 -29.38 -58.19
C LEU A 428 -36.86 -30.64 -58.21
N GLY A 429 -38.17 -30.43 -58.28
CA GLY A 429 -39.13 -31.34 -58.89
C GLY A 429 -39.12 -32.83 -58.49
N GLY A 430 -39.57 -33.15 -57.28
CA GLY A 430 -40.49 -34.28 -57.05
C GLY A 430 -40.06 -35.72 -57.41
N LYS A 431 -38.80 -36.00 -57.74
CA LYS A 431 -38.28 -37.36 -57.94
C LYS A 431 -37.06 -37.62 -57.06
N ALA A 432 -37.32 -38.06 -55.83
CA ALA A 432 -36.31 -38.73 -55.01
C ALA A 432 -35.90 -40.03 -55.71
N THR A 433 -34.76 -40.02 -56.40
CA THR A 433 -34.16 -41.26 -56.90
C THR A 433 -33.58 -42.01 -55.71
N ASN A 434 -34.03 -43.25 -55.49
CA ASN A 434 -33.45 -44.16 -54.49
C ASN A 434 -32.02 -44.54 -54.91
N ARG A 435 -31.06 -43.66 -54.61
CA ARG A 435 -29.61 -43.96 -54.65
C ARG A 435 -29.17 -44.32 -53.24
N SER A 436 -28.40 -45.40 -53.11
CA SER A 436 -28.08 -46.00 -51.81
C SER A 436 -26.94 -45.33 -51.07
N GLY A 437 -26.08 -44.55 -51.74
CA GLY A 437 -24.95 -43.86 -51.11
C GLY A 437 -25.26 -42.40 -50.72
N GLY A 438 -24.68 -41.98 -49.59
CA GLY A 438 -24.73 -40.60 -49.10
C GLY A 438 -23.53 -39.74 -49.48
N ILE A 439 -23.80 -38.46 -49.76
CA ILE A 439 -22.78 -37.44 -50.11
C ILE A 439 -21.95 -37.06 -48.87
N GLY A 440 -20.65 -36.84 -49.02
CA GLY A 440 -19.78 -36.31 -47.96
C GLY A 440 -19.98 -34.81 -47.69
N GLY A 441 -19.48 -34.32 -46.57
CA GLY A 441 -19.51 -32.88 -46.22
C GLY A 441 -18.33 -32.09 -46.82
N GLY A 442 -18.51 -30.78 -47.02
CA GLY A 442 -17.46 -29.90 -47.54
C GLY A 442 -16.41 -29.54 -46.49
N SER A 443 -15.18 -29.23 -46.90
CA SER A 443 -14.13 -28.81 -45.96
C SER A 443 -14.40 -27.41 -45.39
N GLY A 444 -13.84 -27.10 -44.22
CA GLY A 444 -13.68 -25.71 -43.78
C GLY A 444 -12.81 -24.89 -44.75
N GLY A 445 -12.96 -23.57 -44.71
CA GLY A 445 -12.23 -22.60 -45.53
C GLY A 445 -11.04 -21.96 -44.82
N THR A 446 -10.66 -20.75 -45.26
CA THR A 446 -9.49 -20.02 -44.74
C THR A 446 -9.90 -18.75 -44.00
N ILE A 447 -9.26 -18.49 -42.85
CA ILE A 447 -9.25 -17.20 -42.18
C ILE A 447 -7.79 -16.77 -42.01
N LEU A 448 -7.39 -15.70 -42.70
CA LEU A 448 -6.02 -15.15 -42.69
C LEU A 448 -6.05 -13.72 -42.16
N LEU A 449 -5.34 -13.46 -41.06
CA LEU A 449 -5.44 -12.19 -40.33
C LEU A 449 -4.05 -11.57 -40.13
N PHE A 450 -3.81 -10.42 -40.77
CA PHE A 450 -2.62 -9.57 -40.60
C PHE A 450 -2.94 -8.46 -39.60
N LEU A 451 -2.55 -8.66 -38.33
CA LEU A 451 -3.02 -7.84 -37.20
C LEU A 451 -1.86 -7.34 -36.31
N GLN A 452 -2.05 -6.15 -35.74
CA GLN A 452 -1.25 -5.66 -34.61
C GLN A 452 -1.88 -6.05 -33.26
N SER A 453 -3.22 -6.01 -33.14
CA SER A 453 -3.94 -6.38 -31.93
C SER A 453 -5.24 -7.14 -32.22
N PHE A 454 -5.57 -8.11 -31.36
CA PHE A 454 -6.74 -8.97 -31.49
C PHE A 454 -7.51 -9.12 -30.18
N SER A 455 -8.84 -9.08 -30.24
CA SER A 455 -9.71 -9.35 -29.09
C SER A 455 -10.94 -10.18 -29.46
N LEU A 456 -11.21 -11.22 -28.66
CA LEU A 456 -12.33 -12.15 -28.83
C LEU A 456 -13.12 -12.21 -27.51
N GLY A 457 -14.32 -11.62 -27.48
CA GLY A 457 -15.19 -11.59 -26.30
C GLY A 457 -15.77 -12.95 -25.89
N ASN A 458 -16.35 -13.04 -24.69
CA ASN A 458 -16.72 -14.33 -24.07
C ASN A 458 -17.70 -15.20 -24.89
N ASN A 459 -18.56 -14.59 -25.71
CA ASN A 459 -19.60 -15.29 -26.49
C ASN A 459 -19.32 -15.33 -28.00
N SER A 460 -18.18 -14.83 -28.46
CA SER A 460 -17.88 -14.80 -29.91
C SER A 460 -17.29 -16.11 -30.42
N ILE A 461 -17.49 -16.33 -31.71
CA ILE A 461 -17.13 -17.57 -32.41
C ILE A 461 -16.33 -17.23 -33.67
N ILE A 462 -15.09 -17.71 -33.75
CA ILE A 462 -14.36 -17.82 -35.01
C ILE A 462 -14.36 -19.29 -35.39
N SER A 463 -14.98 -19.67 -36.51
CA SER A 463 -15.04 -21.07 -36.93
C SER A 463 -14.71 -21.30 -38.40
N SER A 464 -13.89 -22.33 -38.64
CA SER A 464 -13.65 -22.93 -39.94
C SER A 464 -13.78 -24.46 -39.82
N ASN A 465 -14.99 -24.91 -39.49
CA ASN A 465 -15.32 -26.31 -39.29
C ASN A 465 -15.67 -27.01 -40.60
N GLY A 466 -15.38 -28.30 -40.70
CA GLY A 466 -15.88 -29.15 -41.77
C GLY A 466 -17.40 -29.35 -41.69
N GLY A 467 -18.03 -29.53 -42.84
CA GLY A 467 -19.44 -29.85 -42.95
C GLY A 467 -19.74 -31.31 -42.62
N ASN A 468 -20.94 -31.57 -42.09
CA ASN A 468 -21.37 -32.92 -41.76
C ASN A 468 -21.78 -33.72 -43.01
N GLY A 469 -21.36 -34.99 -43.06
CA GLY A 469 -21.71 -35.93 -44.12
C GLY A 469 -23.15 -36.44 -44.01
N CYS A 470 -23.66 -37.02 -45.10
CA CYS A 470 -25.00 -37.60 -45.19
C CYS A 470 -25.23 -38.76 -44.19
N PRO A 471 -26.43 -38.87 -43.57
CA PRO A 471 -26.85 -40.03 -42.77
C PRO A 471 -26.59 -41.41 -43.41
N ASN A 472 -26.68 -41.50 -44.74
CA ASN A 472 -26.47 -42.74 -45.50
C ASN A 472 -24.97 -43.00 -45.79
N GLY A 473 -24.12 -42.94 -44.75
CA GLY A 473 -22.71 -43.31 -44.85
C GLY A 473 -21.77 -42.25 -45.43
N GLY A 474 -22.19 -40.99 -45.55
CA GLY A 474 -21.35 -39.92 -46.10
C GLY A 474 -20.23 -39.50 -45.12
N GLY A 475 -19.02 -39.31 -45.66
CA GLY A 475 -17.86 -38.88 -44.88
C GLY A 475 -17.95 -37.41 -44.42
N GLY A 476 -17.43 -37.10 -43.22
CA GLY A 476 -17.37 -35.73 -42.70
C GLY A 476 -16.30 -34.88 -43.41
N GLY A 477 -16.56 -33.59 -43.65
CA GLY A 477 -15.55 -32.69 -44.23
C GLY A 477 -14.39 -32.41 -43.26
N GLY A 478 -13.18 -32.21 -43.77
CA GLY A 478 -12.03 -31.81 -42.96
C GLY A 478 -12.16 -30.38 -42.44
N GLY A 479 -11.59 -30.08 -41.27
CA GLY A 479 -11.49 -28.71 -40.75
C GLY A 479 -10.65 -27.81 -41.66
N GLY A 480 -10.88 -26.49 -41.61
CA GLY A 480 -10.17 -25.51 -42.43
C GLY A 480 -8.91 -24.95 -41.77
N ARG A 481 -8.49 -23.74 -42.14
CA ARG A 481 -7.26 -23.12 -41.64
C ARG A 481 -7.52 -21.73 -41.06
N VAL A 482 -6.93 -21.43 -39.92
CA VAL A 482 -6.94 -20.11 -39.28
C VAL A 482 -5.50 -19.70 -38.99
N HIS A 483 -5.04 -18.59 -39.55
CA HIS A 483 -3.68 -18.08 -39.35
C HIS A 483 -3.65 -16.64 -38.84
N PHE A 484 -2.92 -16.42 -37.75
CA PHE A 484 -2.64 -15.11 -37.19
C PHE A 484 -1.23 -14.63 -37.55
N HIS A 485 -1.14 -13.72 -38.52
CA HIS A 485 0.10 -13.09 -38.91
C HIS A 485 0.33 -11.81 -38.11
N TRP A 486 1.01 -11.94 -36.96
CA TRP A 486 1.40 -10.79 -36.14
C TRP A 486 2.47 -9.98 -36.84
N SER A 487 2.29 -8.68 -36.99
CA SER A 487 3.32 -7.87 -37.62
C SER A 487 4.47 -7.53 -36.70
N PHE A 488 4.14 -6.80 -35.64
CA PHE A 488 5.08 -6.26 -34.66
C PHE A 488 4.76 -6.81 -33.27
N ILE A 489 5.59 -7.75 -32.82
CA ILE A 489 5.56 -8.28 -31.45
C ILE A 489 6.66 -7.53 -30.68
N THR A 490 6.27 -6.64 -29.77
CA THR A 490 7.23 -5.99 -28.87
C THR A 490 7.91 -7.00 -27.95
N THR A 491 9.11 -6.70 -27.45
CA THR A 491 9.87 -7.58 -26.56
C THR A 491 10.36 -6.83 -25.32
N GLY A 492 10.70 -7.58 -24.27
CA GLY A 492 11.13 -7.04 -22.98
C GLY A 492 10.07 -6.13 -22.34
N ASP A 493 10.51 -5.05 -21.68
CA ASP A 493 9.65 -4.13 -20.90
C ASP A 493 8.52 -3.48 -21.71
N ARG A 494 8.66 -3.40 -23.04
CA ARG A 494 7.66 -2.86 -23.97
C ARG A 494 6.66 -3.91 -24.48
N TYR A 495 6.78 -5.17 -24.05
CA TYR A 495 5.83 -6.23 -24.42
C TYR A 495 4.40 -5.86 -24.02
N LEU A 496 3.50 -5.95 -25.00
CA LEU A 496 2.05 -5.87 -24.81
C LEU A 496 1.44 -7.14 -25.40
N PRO A 497 0.43 -7.74 -24.74
CA PRO A 497 -0.20 -8.94 -25.26
C PRO A 497 -0.94 -8.64 -26.57
N VAL A 498 -0.50 -9.28 -27.67
CA VAL A 498 -1.06 -9.08 -29.02
C VAL A 498 -2.50 -9.59 -29.15
N ALA A 499 -2.94 -10.47 -28.25
CA ALA A 499 -4.28 -11.06 -28.26
C ALA A 499 -4.90 -11.18 -26.86
N ASN A 500 -6.21 -10.92 -26.78
CA ASN A 500 -7.05 -11.19 -25.61
C ASN A 500 -8.20 -12.13 -26.02
N VAL A 501 -8.10 -13.41 -25.69
CA VAL A 501 -8.99 -14.46 -26.21
C VAL A 501 -9.85 -15.03 -25.08
N LYS A 502 -11.15 -14.74 -25.11
CA LYS A 502 -12.15 -15.25 -24.16
C LYS A 502 -13.28 -16.05 -24.82
N GLY A 503 -13.47 -15.90 -26.14
CA GLY A 503 -14.44 -16.64 -26.93
C GLY A 503 -13.91 -17.94 -27.51
N ASN A 504 -14.67 -18.54 -28.43
CA ASN A 504 -14.41 -19.88 -28.97
C ASN A 504 -13.77 -19.83 -30.37
N LEU A 505 -12.64 -20.54 -30.55
CA LEU A 505 -12.07 -20.84 -31.87
C LEU A 505 -12.34 -22.30 -32.22
N SER A 506 -13.01 -22.55 -33.35
CA SER A 506 -13.41 -23.88 -33.79
C SER A 506 -12.85 -24.21 -35.17
N ILE A 507 -12.09 -25.30 -35.27
CA ILE A 507 -11.49 -25.81 -36.51
C ILE A 507 -11.68 -27.34 -36.62
N ARG A 508 -12.80 -27.85 -36.10
CA ARG A 508 -13.08 -29.29 -36.05
C ARG A 508 -13.48 -29.81 -37.43
N GLY A 509 -13.12 -31.06 -37.72
CA GLY A 509 -13.72 -31.79 -38.82
C GLY A 509 -15.22 -32.01 -38.58
N GLY A 510 -15.97 -32.13 -39.66
CA GLY A 510 -17.39 -32.47 -39.65
C GLY A 510 -17.60 -33.93 -39.27
N LEU A 511 -18.81 -34.22 -38.76
CA LEU A 511 -19.21 -35.56 -38.40
C LEU A 511 -19.58 -36.38 -39.65
N GLY A 512 -18.99 -37.57 -39.77
CA GLY A 512 -19.55 -38.63 -40.60
C GLY A 512 -20.80 -39.21 -39.91
N HIS A 513 -21.73 -39.74 -40.70
CA HIS A 513 -22.94 -40.38 -40.18
C HIS A 513 -23.12 -41.80 -40.78
N GLY A 514 -23.86 -42.65 -40.07
CA GLY A 514 -23.99 -44.06 -40.42
C GLY A 514 -22.66 -44.79 -40.22
N HIS A 515 -22.10 -45.37 -41.28
CA HIS A 515 -20.76 -45.96 -41.29
C HIS A 515 -19.65 -45.01 -41.79
N GLY A 516 -19.97 -43.77 -42.15
CA GLY A 516 -19.00 -42.78 -42.63
C GLY A 516 -18.09 -42.25 -41.51
N PHE A 517 -16.82 -41.99 -41.83
CA PHE A 517 -15.83 -41.50 -40.88
C PHE A 517 -15.94 -39.97 -40.69
N PRO A 518 -15.61 -39.44 -39.49
CA PRO A 518 -15.47 -38.00 -39.29
C PRO A 518 -14.24 -37.46 -40.04
N GLY A 519 -14.26 -36.17 -40.38
CA GLY A 519 -13.08 -35.48 -40.91
C GLY A 519 -12.07 -35.14 -39.81
N ASP A 520 -10.80 -34.97 -40.20
CA ASP A 520 -9.78 -34.50 -39.28
C ASP A 520 -9.98 -33.02 -38.92
N SER A 521 -9.43 -32.61 -37.78
CA SER A 521 -9.37 -31.20 -37.41
C SER A 521 -8.38 -30.43 -38.31
N GLY A 522 -8.66 -29.14 -38.48
CA GLY A 522 -7.88 -28.20 -39.26
C GLY A 522 -6.60 -27.73 -38.55
N SER A 523 -6.03 -26.64 -39.04
CA SER A 523 -4.81 -26.03 -38.47
C SER A 523 -5.04 -24.62 -37.95
N LEU A 524 -4.70 -24.38 -36.69
CA LEU A 524 -4.59 -23.06 -36.06
C LEU A 524 -3.10 -22.71 -35.93
N THR A 525 -2.63 -21.74 -36.71
CA THR A 525 -1.21 -21.34 -36.74
C THR A 525 -1.05 -19.84 -36.48
N GLY A 526 0.17 -19.43 -36.12
CA GLY A 526 0.54 -18.03 -35.99
C GLY A 526 2.00 -17.84 -36.34
N LYS A 527 2.42 -16.59 -36.55
CA LYS A 527 3.82 -16.25 -36.81
C LYS A 527 4.74 -16.74 -35.68
N ALA A 528 5.96 -17.11 -36.03
CA ALA A 528 6.98 -17.55 -35.07
C ALA A 528 7.27 -16.46 -34.03
N CYS A 529 7.08 -16.77 -32.75
CA CYS A 529 7.30 -15.80 -31.68
C CYS A 529 8.79 -15.50 -31.46
N PRO A 530 9.13 -14.27 -31.00
CA PRO A 530 10.49 -13.94 -30.58
C PRO A 530 10.87 -14.66 -29.29
N LYS A 531 12.15 -14.51 -28.89
CA LYS A 531 12.69 -15.03 -27.62
C LYS A 531 11.80 -14.65 -26.43
N GLY A 532 11.71 -15.53 -25.43
CA GLY A 532 10.87 -15.36 -24.24
C GLY A 532 9.36 -15.64 -24.40
N LEU A 533 8.85 -15.73 -25.64
CA LEU A 533 7.42 -15.90 -25.94
C LEU A 533 7.08 -17.22 -26.64
N TYR A 534 5.87 -17.76 -26.48
CA TYR A 534 5.41 -19.01 -27.12
C TYR A 534 3.90 -19.04 -27.41
N GLY A 535 3.46 -20.05 -28.17
CA GLY A 535 2.08 -20.27 -28.59
C GLY A 535 1.64 -19.41 -29.78
N VAL A 536 0.42 -19.64 -30.28
CA VAL A 536 -0.15 -18.89 -31.43
C VAL A 536 -0.29 -17.39 -31.13
N PHE A 537 -0.47 -17.03 -29.86
CA PHE A 537 -0.68 -15.65 -29.38
C PHE A 537 0.57 -15.02 -28.75
N CYS A 538 1.75 -15.67 -28.87
CA CYS A 538 3.02 -15.22 -28.30
C CYS A 538 2.92 -14.77 -26.83
N LEU A 539 2.46 -15.68 -25.98
CA LEU A 539 2.36 -15.54 -24.53
C LEU A 539 3.75 -15.69 -23.88
N GLU A 540 3.94 -15.05 -22.73
CA GLU A 540 5.17 -15.11 -21.94
C GLU A 540 5.43 -16.54 -21.43
N CYS A 541 6.67 -17.04 -21.57
CA CYS A 541 7.07 -18.35 -21.04
C CYS A 541 6.74 -18.48 -19.52
N PRO A 542 6.43 -19.70 -19.01
CA PRO A 542 6.12 -19.92 -17.60
C PRO A 542 7.22 -19.44 -16.63
N LEU A 543 6.83 -19.14 -15.39
CA LEU A 543 7.78 -18.76 -14.33
C LEU A 543 8.82 -19.85 -14.11
N GLY A 544 10.09 -19.46 -13.96
CA GLY A 544 11.21 -20.39 -13.83
C GLY A 544 11.65 -21.03 -15.16
N THR A 545 11.21 -20.49 -16.31
CA THR A 545 11.67 -20.92 -17.64
C THR A 545 12.18 -19.75 -18.49
N PHE A 546 13.10 -20.04 -19.41
CA PHE A 546 13.67 -19.09 -20.38
C PHE A 546 13.63 -19.67 -21.81
N LYS A 547 13.69 -18.79 -22.82
CA LYS A 547 13.67 -19.20 -24.24
C LYS A 547 14.54 -18.29 -25.10
N ASN A 548 15.65 -18.83 -25.55
CA ASN A 548 16.69 -18.13 -26.33
C ASN A 548 16.53 -18.25 -27.86
N VAL A 549 15.61 -19.07 -28.35
CA VAL A 549 15.33 -19.29 -29.79
C VAL A 549 13.98 -18.71 -30.23
N THR A 550 13.87 -18.35 -31.50
CA THR A 550 12.59 -17.99 -32.14
C THR A 550 11.77 -19.23 -32.45
N GLY A 551 10.44 -19.11 -32.42
CA GLY A 551 9.49 -20.20 -32.67
C GLY A 551 8.26 -20.10 -31.79
N SER A 552 7.24 -20.94 -32.00
CA SER A 552 5.97 -20.85 -31.26
C SER A 552 5.66 -22.06 -30.38
N ASP A 553 6.51 -23.10 -30.38
CA ASP A 553 6.29 -24.28 -29.55
C ASP A 553 6.58 -24.02 -28.06
N LYS A 554 5.75 -24.65 -27.20
CA LYS A 554 5.88 -24.57 -25.73
C LYS A 554 7.12 -25.30 -25.21
N SER A 555 7.55 -26.35 -25.90
CA SER A 555 8.77 -27.12 -25.59
C SER A 555 10.06 -26.30 -25.69
N LEU A 556 10.01 -25.09 -26.27
CA LEU A 556 11.16 -24.19 -26.37
C LEU A 556 11.38 -23.33 -25.10
N CYS A 557 10.47 -23.37 -24.13
CA CYS A 557 10.67 -22.75 -22.81
C CYS A 557 11.40 -23.74 -21.89
N ASN A 558 12.71 -23.58 -21.72
CA ASN A 558 13.58 -24.44 -20.91
C ASN A 558 13.61 -24.00 -19.44
N ASN A 559 13.74 -24.93 -18.49
CA ASN A 559 13.84 -24.59 -17.06
C ASN A 559 15.14 -23.83 -16.74
N CYS A 560 15.06 -22.82 -15.88
CA CYS A 560 16.20 -22.08 -15.36
C CYS A 560 17.07 -22.97 -14.43
N PRO A 561 18.41 -22.82 -14.44
CA PRO A 561 19.30 -23.59 -13.58
C PRO A 561 19.13 -23.18 -12.10
N SER A 562 18.93 -24.18 -11.23
CA SER A 562 18.71 -23.97 -9.79
C SER A 562 19.96 -23.56 -9.00
N THR A 563 21.15 -23.68 -9.59
CA THR A 563 22.42 -23.28 -8.97
C THR A 563 22.61 -21.77 -8.89
N GLU A 564 21.85 -21.00 -9.67
CA GLU A 564 21.96 -19.53 -9.75
C GLU A 564 20.97 -18.79 -8.84
N LEU A 565 20.06 -19.51 -8.18
CA LEU A 565 19.04 -18.93 -7.30
C LEU A 565 19.51 -18.95 -5.83
N PRO A 566 19.68 -17.79 -5.16
CA PRO A 566 19.98 -17.74 -3.73
C PRO A 566 18.88 -18.39 -2.89
N ARG A 567 19.21 -18.96 -1.73
CA ARG A 567 18.26 -19.69 -0.86
C ARG A 567 17.02 -18.87 -0.45
N ARG A 568 17.13 -17.54 -0.39
CA ARG A 568 16.04 -16.60 -0.06
C ARG A 568 15.52 -15.81 -1.29
N GLY A 569 15.80 -16.29 -2.50
CA GLY A 569 15.39 -15.71 -3.78
C GLY A 569 14.22 -16.45 -4.45
N VAL A 570 13.41 -15.74 -5.22
CA VAL A 570 12.29 -16.28 -6.01
C VAL A 570 12.31 -15.65 -7.40
N TYR A 571 12.17 -16.47 -8.46
CA TYR A 571 12.07 -15.98 -9.84
C TYR A 571 10.89 -15.02 -10.02
N ILE A 572 11.12 -13.91 -10.74
CA ILE A 572 10.08 -12.90 -10.99
C ILE A 572 9.43 -13.07 -12.35
N LYS A 573 8.17 -12.63 -12.46
CA LYS A 573 7.54 -12.42 -13.75
C LYS A 573 8.16 -11.18 -14.40
N VAL A 574 8.79 -11.36 -15.56
CA VAL A 574 9.28 -10.26 -16.42
C VAL A 574 8.39 -10.13 -17.64
N ARG A 575 8.11 -8.88 -18.05
CA ARG A 575 7.30 -8.58 -19.22
C ARG A 575 8.02 -9.05 -20.49
N GLY A 576 7.30 -9.73 -21.37
CA GLY A 576 7.87 -10.31 -22.59
C GLY A 576 8.60 -11.64 -22.38
N GLY A 577 8.59 -12.19 -21.15
CA GLY A 577 9.26 -13.43 -20.81
C GLY A 577 10.78 -13.31 -20.71
N VAL A 578 11.45 -14.39 -20.31
CA VAL A 578 12.91 -14.44 -20.11
C VAL A 578 13.57 -14.98 -21.38
N SER A 579 14.44 -14.19 -22.01
CA SER A 579 15.14 -14.61 -23.24
C SER A 579 16.38 -15.45 -22.97
N ASP A 580 17.20 -15.07 -21.99
CA ASP A 580 18.53 -15.61 -21.76
C ASP A 580 18.81 -15.77 -20.24
N THR A 581 19.80 -16.56 -19.86
CA THR A 581 20.24 -16.79 -18.46
C THR A 581 21.34 -15.81 -18.04
N PRO A 582 21.46 -15.41 -16.76
CA PRO A 582 20.73 -15.91 -15.58
C PRO A 582 19.28 -15.41 -15.51
N CYS A 583 18.38 -16.27 -15.03
CA CYS A 583 16.96 -15.91 -14.95
C CYS A 583 16.70 -14.89 -13.82
N PRO A 584 15.92 -13.82 -14.09
CA PRO A 584 15.70 -12.74 -13.14
C PRO A 584 14.92 -13.21 -11.89
N TYR A 585 15.46 -12.88 -10.72
CA TYR A 585 14.88 -13.18 -9.41
C TYR A 585 14.82 -11.93 -8.53
N LYS A 586 14.03 -12.00 -7.46
CA LYS A 586 14.04 -11.05 -6.35
C LYS A 586 14.16 -11.80 -5.04
N CYS A 587 14.69 -11.17 -4.00
CA CYS A 587 14.61 -11.72 -2.66
C CYS A 587 13.15 -11.76 -2.16
N LEU A 588 12.84 -12.71 -1.28
CA LEU A 588 11.49 -12.90 -0.69
C LEU A 588 10.91 -11.63 -0.06
N SER A 589 11.77 -10.73 0.42
CA SER A 589 11.42 -9.46 1.06
C SER A 589 12.45 -8.40 0.69
N SER A 590 12.05 -7.13 0.66
CA SER A 590 12.94 -5.97 0.44
C SER A 590 13.96 -5.74 1.56
N ARG A 591 13.88 -6.52 2.66
CA ARG A 591 14.86 -6.55 3.76
C ARG A 591 16.19 -7.22 3.40
N TYR A 592 16.23 -7.97 2.30
CA TYR A 592 17.40 -8.71 1.85
C TYR A 592 18.00 -8.04 0.61
N HIS A 593 19.30 -7.78 0.65
CA HIS A 593 20.01 -7.09 -0.43
C HIS A 593 20.52 -8.06 -1.51
N MET A 594 20.34 -7.64 -2.77
CA MET A 594 20.81 -8.33 -3.98
C MET A 594 22.35 -8.21 -4.07
N PRO A 595 23.12 -9.25 -4.47
CA PRO A 595 22.68 -10.48 -5.12
C PRO A 595 22.37 -11.67 -4.20
N LEU A 596 23.03 -11.80 -3.04
CA LEU A 596 22.96 -13.04 -2.24
C LEU A 596 21.74 -13.13 -1.31
N CYS A 597 20.89 -12.09 -1.26
CA CYS A 597 19.76 -11.97 -0.36
C CYS A 597 20.14 -12.07 1.14
N PHE A 598 21.23 -11.40 1.51
CA PHE A 598 21.68 -11.23 2.88
C PHE A 598 21.01 -10.02 3.56
N THR A 599 20.98 -10.03 4.89
CA THR A 599 20.65 -8.84 5.71
C THR A 599 21.85 -7.90 5.80
N THR A 600 21.62 -6.63 6.13
CA THR A 600 22.69 -5.61 6.25
C THR A 600 23.77 -5.95 7.29
N LEU A 601 23.41 -6.70 8.33
CA LEU A 601 24.35 -7.17 9.36
C LEU A 601 25.18 -8.36 8.86
N GLU A 602 24.57 -9.31 8.16
CA GLU A 602 25.30 -10.43 7.51
C GLU A 602 26.27 -9.87 6.44
N GLU A 603 25.86 -8.89 5.65
CA GLU A 603 26.69 -8.23 4.65
C GLU A 603 27.92 -7.53 5.27
N LEU A 604 27.74 -6.81 6.39
CA LEU A 604 28.85 -6.24 7.16
C LEU A 604 29.80 -7.33 7.69
N ILE A 605 29.26 -8.42 8.22
CA ILE A 605 30.09 -9.51 8.78
C ILE A 605 30.89 -10.22 7.68
N TYR A 606 30.26 -10.55 6.54
CA TYR A 606 30.92 -11.28 5.46
C TYR A 606 31.87 -10.41 4.63
N THR A 607 31.64 -9.09 4.53
CA THR A 607 32.62 -8.17 3.91
C THR A 607 33.94 -8.09 4.70
N PHE A 608 33.90 -8.25 6.03
CA PHE A 608 35.10 -8.35 6.88
C PHE A 608 35.64 -9.78 7.07
N GLY A 609 35.26 -10.74 6.19
CA GLY A 609 35.79 -12.11 6.22
C GLY A 609 35.09 -13.06 7.19
N GLY A 610 33.91 -12.68 7.71
CA GLY A 610 33.05 -13.53 8.52
C GLY A 610 33.09 -13.23 10.03
N PRO A 611 32.26 -13.93 10.83
CA PRO A 611 31.98 -13.56 12.23
C PRO A 611 33.21 -13.45 13.13
N TRP A 612 34.17 -14.37 12.93
CA TRP A 612 35.38 -14.47 13.75
C TRP A 612 36.37 -13.31 13.53
N LEU A 613 36.60 -12.93 12.27
CA LEU A 613 37.49 -11.82 11.91
C LEU A 613 36.90 -10.48 12.36
N PHE A 614 35.60 -10.27 12.12
CA PHE A 614 34.89 -9.07 12.57
C PHE A 614 34.93 -8.91 14.10
N GLY A 615 34.69 -9.98 14.86
CA GLY A 615 34.71 -9.95 16.33
C GLY A 615 36.09 -9.62 16.92
N LEU A 616 37.16 -10.19 16.36
CA LEU A 616 38.54 -9.92 16.81
C LEU A 616 38.93 -8.46 16.53
N LEU A 617 38.62 -7.96 15.34
CA LEU A 617 38.90 -6.58 14.94
C LEU A 617 38.16 -5.57 15.84
N LEU A 618 36.89 -5.82 16.16
CA LEU A 618 36.10 -4.99 17.07
C LEU A 618 36.73 -4.94 18.47
N PHE A 619 37.15 -6.08 19.02
CA PHE A 619 37.78 -6.15 20.34
C PHE A 619 39.08 -5.33 20.43
N CYS A 620 39.95 -5.43 19.41
CA CYS A 620 41.18 -4.65 19.34
C CYS A 620 40.92 -3.13 19.32
N ILE A 621 39.92 -2.67 18.56
CA ILE A 621 39.53 -1.25 18.52
C ILE A 621 39.03 -0.78 19.89
N LEU A 622 38.16 -1.55 20.55
CA LEU A 622 37.62 -1.20 21.87
C LEU A 622 38.71 -1.10 22.94
N PHE A 623 39.68 -2.02 22.93
CA PHE A 623 40.79 -1.98 23.88
C PHE A 623 41.69 -0.75 23.69
N ILE A 624 42.06 -0.43 22.43
CA ILE A 624 42.87 0.76 22.13
C ILE A 624 42.12 2.04 22.54
N ALA A 625 40.83 2.16 22.22
CA ALA A 625 40.01 3.30 22.62
C ALA A 625 39.86 3.43 24.15
N ALA A 626 39.77 2.32 24.88
CA ALA A 626 39.71 2.33 26.34
C ALA A 626 41.02 2.82 26.97
N CYS A 627 42.17 2.41 26.44
CA CYS A 627 43.47 2.94 26.86
C CYS A 627 43.57 4.45 26.61
N VAL A 628 43.12 4.93 25.45
CA VAL A 628 43.08 6.37 25.13
C VAL A 628 42.18 7.14 26.10
N LEU A 629 40.98 6.62 26.42
CA LEU A 629 40.08 7.23 27.42
C LEU A 629 40.69 7.24 28.83
N SER A 630 41.38 6.17 29.24
CA SER A 630 42.05 6.11 30.55
C SER A 630 43.18 7.14 30.65
N VAL A 631 43.98 7.30 29.59
CA VAL A 631 45.03 8.35 29.51
C VAL A 631 44.40 9.75 29.48
N ALA A 632 43.29 9.94 28.78
CA ALA A 632 42.55 11.20 28.77
C ALA A 632 42.01 11.55 30.17
N ARG A 633 41.40 10.59 30.89
CA ARG A 633 40.94 10.77 32.28
C ARG A 633 42.09 11.26 33.16
N MET A 634 43.22 10.55 33.17
CA MET A 634 44.40 10.97 33.95
C MET A 634 44.87 12.38 33.57
N LYS A 635 44.94 12.70 32.27
CA LYS A 635 45.43 14.00 31.80
C LYS A 635 44.50 15.18 32.11
N PHE A 636 43.18 14.99 32.07
CA PHE A 636 42.20 16.07 32.32
C PHE A 636 41.79 16.20 33.78
N VAL A 637 41.89 15.14 34.60
CA VAL A 637 41.52 15.17 36.02
C VAL A 637 42.70 15.52 36.93
N SER A 638 43.94 15.14 36.57
CA SER A 638 45.14 15.48 37.37
C SER A 638 45.76 16.84 37.05
N THR A 639 45.14 17.67 36.20
CA THR A 639 45.71 18.97 35.80
C THR A 639 45.55 20.10 36.82
N ASP A 640 44.73 19.93 37.86
CA ASP A 640 44.59 20.91 38.94
C ASP A 640 45.66 20.75 40.06
N ASP A 641 46.38 19.61 40.11
CA ASP A 641 47.44 19.33 41.10
C ASP A 641 48.80 19.10 40.41
N LEU A 642 49.68 20.12 40.38
CA LEU A 642 50.93 20.06 39.62
C LEU A 642 52.17 20.45 40.44
N SER A 643 52.83 19.47 41.08
CA SER A 643 54.29 19.51 41.36
C SER A 643 54.89 18.19 41.89
N GLY A 644 56.05 17.79 41.34
CA GLY A 644 57.04 16.95 42.01
C GLY A 644 56.89 15.41 41.94
N PRO A 645 57.90 14.66 41.46
CA PRO A 645 57.93 13.19 41.53
C PRO A 645 58.77 12.66 42.71
N ILE A 646 58.18 11.86 43.61
CA ILE A 646 58.89 11.02 44.59
C ILE A 646 58.20 9.64 44.70
N PRO A 647 58.91 8.50 44.78
CA PRO A 647 58.28 7.17 44.85
C PRO A 647 57.75 6.81 46.23
N SER A 648 56.79 5.88 46.24
CA SER A 648 56.08 5.37 47.41
C SER A 648 56.97 4.80 48.53
N GLN A 649 56.78 5.28 49.76
CA GLN A 649 56.89 4.45 50.97
C GLN A 649 55.73 4.72 51.94
N SER A 650 55.45 3.70 52.74
CA SER A 650 54.32 3.53 53.65
C SER A 650 54.27 4.49 54.84
N GLY A 651 53.05 4.88 55.23
CA GLY A 651 52.69 5.13 56.63
C GLY A 651 52.42 6.59 57.01
N SER A 652 51.15 6.85 57.33
CA SER A 652 50.70 7.87 58.30
C SER A 652 51.44 9.22 58.34
N GLN A 653 50.92 10.21 57.61
CA GLN A 653 50.76 11.54 58.18
C GLN A 653 49.43 12.12 57.72
N ILE A 654 48.64 12.61 58.68
CA ILE A 654 47.39 13.34 58.41
C ILE A 654 47.83 14.75 58.04
N ASP A 655 47.71 15.11 56.77
CA ASP A 655 47.97 16.50 56.36
C ASP A 655 46.91 17.42 56.96
N HIS A 656 47.36 18.17 57.95
CA HIS A 656 46.57 19.18 58.62
C HIS A 656 46.08 20.23 57.63
N SER A 657 44.76 20.47 57.62
CA SER A 657 44.13 21.76 57.31
C SER A 657 44.85 22.59 56.23
N LEU A 658 44.70 22.19 54.96
CA LEU A 658 44.95 23.12 53.86
C LEU A 658 44.14 24.41 54.10
N PRO A 659 44.74 25.60 53.98
CA PRO A 659 44.06 26.85 54.24
C PRO A 659 42.94 27.02 53.21
N PHE A 660 41.70 26.99 53.68
CA PHE A 660 40.55 27.19 52.81
C PHE A 660 40.60 28.63 52.31
N LEU A 661 40.82 28.83 51.01
CA LEU A 661 40.54 30.11 50.36
C LEU A 661 39.01 30.29 50.38
N GLU A 662 38.54 30.94 51.45
CA GLU A 662 37.14 31.33 51.62
C GLU A 662 36.68 32.08 50.38
N SER A 663 35.61 31.58 49.76
CA SER A 663 34.94 32.38 48.73
C SER A 663 34.25 33.57 49.40
N LEU A 664 33.99 34.65 48.66
CA LEU A 664 33.23 35.81 49.18
C LEU A 664 31.84 35.42 49.76
N ASN A 665 31.34 34.25 49.39
CA ASN A 665 30.08 33.68 49.85
C ASN A 665 30.18 32.98 51.23
N GLU A 666 31.39 32.59 51.66
CA GLU A 666 31.73 32.09 53.01
C GLU A 666 32.07 33.23 53.96
N VAL A 667 32.71 34.31 53.48
CA VAL A 667 32.91 35.53 54.28
C VAL A 667 31.56 36.15 54.72
N LEU A 668 30.52 35.99 53.90
CA LEU A 668 29.13 36.29 54.24
C LEU A 668 28.52 35.42 55.35
N GLU A 669 29.15 34.29 55.72
CA GLU A 669 28.75 33.44 56.85
C GLU A 669 29.33 33.89 58.20
N THR A 670 30.30 34.81 58.23
CA THR A 670 30.76 35.40 59.51
C THR A 670 29.63 36.12 60.25
N ASN A 671 28.68 36.72 59.51
CA ASN A 671 27.44 37.28 60.03
C ASN A 671 26.43 36.22 60.55
N ARG A 672 26.67 34.91 60.36
CA ARG A 672 25.79 33.82 60.86
C ARG A 672 26.14 33.33 62.26
N ALA A 673 27.30 33.67 62.80
CA ALA A 673 27.67 33.25 64.16
C ALA A 673 26.67 33.79 65.19
N GLU A 674 26.33 35.08 65.10
CA GLU A 674 25.33 35.77 65.95
C GLU A 674 23.91 35.21 65.76
N GLU A 675 23.58 34.67 64.58
CA GLU A 675 22.26 34.06 64.30
C GLU A 675 22.05 32.74 65.04
N SER A 676 23.13 32.00 65.36
CA SER A 676 23.01 30.70 66.04
C SER A 676 22.61 30.83 67.51
N GLU A 677 22.89 31.97 68.15
CA GLU A 677 22.51 32.24 69.54
C GLU A 677 21.04 32.63 69.71
N SER A 678 20.38 33.15 68.67
CA SER A 678 18.96 33.55 68.72
C SER A 678 17.96 32.44 68.36
N HIS A 679 18.44 31.27 67.91
CA HIS A 679 17.60 30.15 67.48
C HIS A 679 16.83 29.47 68.64
N VAL A 680 15.51 29.33 68.50
CA VAL A 680 14.60 28.76 69.52
C VAL A 680 14.25 27.30 69.24
N HIS A 681 13.72 27.01 68.06
CA HIS A 681 13.17 25.71 67.73
C HIS A 681 13.10 25.48 66.23
N ARG A 682 13.30 24.21 65.85
CA ARG A 682 13.22 23.72 64.48
C ARG A 682 11.99 22.85 64.34
N ILE A 683 11.06 23.22 63.46
CA ILE A 683 9.95 22.35 63.05
C ILE A 683 10.35 21.62 61.77
N TYR A 684 10.35 20.30 61.79
CA TYR A 684 10.54 19.50 60.59
C TYR A 684 9.22 19.37 59.81
N PHE A 685 9.31 19.37 58.48
CA PHE A 685 8.19 18.97 57.64
C PHE A 685 8.01 17.45 57.68
N MET A 686 6.76 17.02 57.71
CA MET A 686 6.37 15.63 57.58
C MET A 686 6.50 15.16 56.12
N ASP A 687 6.49 13.83 55.96
CA ASP A 687 6.45 13.10 54.70
C ASP A 687 7.73 13.16 53.82
N SER A 688 7.70 12.51 52.65
CA SER A 688 8.89 12.12 51.86
C SER A 688 9.22 13.03 50.66
N ASN A 689 8.50 14.16 50.53
CA ASN A 689 8.56 15.08 49.39
C ASN A 689 8.39 14.39 48.02
N THR A 690 7.56 13.35 47.95
CA THR A 690 7.19 12.72 46.66
C THR A 690 6.04 13.50 46.01
N PHE A 691 5.76 13.23 44.74
CA PHE A 691 4.61 13.87 44.07
C PHE A 691 3.26 13.46 44.67
N SER A 692 3.20 12.30 45.33
CA SER A 692 2.04 11.81 46.10
C SER A 692 2.03 12.29 47.54
N GLU A 693 3.21 12.50 48.15
CA GLU A 693 3.39 12.90 49.55
C GLU A 693 4.25 14.18 49.59
N PRO A 694 3.67 15.37 49.32
CA PRO A 694 4.37 16.65 49.44
C PRO A 694 4.74 16.91 50.90
N TRP A 695 5.69 17.84 51.12
CA TRP A 695 5.99 18.32 52.46
C TRP A 695 4.76 18.92 53.15
N HIS A 696 4.54 18.54 54.41
CA HIS A 696 3.41 18.99 55.21
C HIS A 696 3.87 19.47 56.60
N LEU A 697 3.46 20.66 57.01
CA LEU A 697 3.71 21.24 58.33
C LEU A 697 2.45 21.08 59.20
N PRO A 698 2.55 20.67 60.47
CA PRO A 698 1.38 20.49 61.35
C PRO A 698 0.79 21.83 61.81
N HIS A 699 -0.53 21.97 61.81
CA HIS A 699 -1.23 23.21 62.18
C HIS A 699 -1.07 23.62 63.66
N SER A 700 -0.86 22.66 64.57
CA SER A 700 -0.67 22.94 66.00
C SER A 700 0.79 23.37 66.29
N PRO A 701 1.05 24.57 66.84
CA PRO A 701 2.40 24.99 67.17
C PRO A 701 2.96 24.16 68.34
N PRO A 702 4.22 23.67 68.30
CA PRO A 702 4.83 22.99 69.44
C PRO A 702 4.94 23.90 70.66
N PHE A 703 4.82 23.30 71.86
CA PHE A 703 4.82 24.01 73.15
C PHE A 703 5.98 25.00 73.33
N GLN A 704 7.15 24.69 72.75
CA GLN A 704 8.34 25.53 72.78
C GLN A 704 8.16 26.89 72.08
N ILE A 705 7.29 26.99 71.06
CA ILE A 705 7.08 28.23 70.29
C ILE A 705 5.72 28.90 70.57
N GLN A 706 4.77 28.22 71.21
CA GLN A 706 3.41 28.75 71.48
C GLN A 706 3.42 30.10 72.24
N LYS A 707 4.50 30.42 72.96
CA LYS A 707 4.69 31.71 73.64
C LYS A 707 5.15 32.86 72.74
N ILE A 708 5.78 32.54 71.61
CA ILE A 708 6.37 33.49 70.63
C ILE A 708 5.40 33.74 69.47
N VAL A 709 4.46 32.81 69.24
CA VAL A 709 3.62 32.78 68.03
C VAL A 709 2.13 33.00 68.39
N TYR A 710 1.36 33.61 67.50
CA TYR A 710 -0.11 33.63 67.57
C TYR A 710 -0.68 32.38 66.89
N GLU A 711 -1.54 31.63 67.58
CA GLU A 711 -1.96 30.28 67.17
C GLU A 711 -2.86 30.27 65.92
N ASP A 712 -3.77 31.24 65.80
CA ASP A 712 -4.64 31.40 64.63
C ASP A 712 -3.85 31.82 63.36
N ASP A 713 -2.95 32.80 63.49
CA ASP A 713 -2.12 33.27 62.37
C ASP A 713 -1.01 32.27 62.00
N PHE A 714 -0.55 31.45 62.96
CA PHE A 714 0.28 30.28 62.66
C PHE A 714 -0.48 29.26 61.82
N SER A 715 -1.74 28.99 62.16
CA SER A 715 -2.56 28.03 61.40
C SER A 715 -2.71 28.47 59.94
N ARG A 716 -2.92 29.77 59.68
CA ARG A 716 -2.94 30.36 58.33
C ARG A 716 -1.59 30.26 57.62
N PHE A 717 -0.50 30.56 58.32
CA PHE A 717 0.86 30.39 57.79
C PHE A 717 1.16 28.93 57.40
N VAL A 718 0.65 27.96 58.19
CA VAL A 718 0.70 26.54 57.85
C VAL A 718 -0.13 26.22 56.61
N ASP A 719 -1.34 26.77 56.46
CA ASP A 719 -2.16 26.60 55.24
C ASP A 719 -1.42 27.13 53.99
N ASP A 720 -0.84 28.33 54.05
CA ASP A 720 -0.08 28.93 52.95
C ASP A 720 1.17 28.12 52.62
N ILE A 721 1.93 27.67 53.62
CA ILE A 721 3.10 26.81 53.40
C ILE A 721 2.70 25.45 52.81
N ASN A 722 1.65 24.81 53.31
CA ASN A 722 1.22 23.49 52.84
C ASN A 722 0.65 23.56 51.41
N THR A 723 -0.08 24.63 51.07
CA THR A 723 -0.53 24.85 49.69
C THR A 723 0.64 25.17 48.76
N LEU A 724 1.64 25.96 49.19
CA LEU A 724 2.87 26.21 48.44
C LEU A 724 3.74 24.95 48.27
N ALA A 725 3.78 24.06 49.26
CA ALA A 725 4.50 22.79 49.20
C ALA A 725 3.81 21.77 48.25
N SER A 726 2.48 21.76 48.19
CA SER A 726 1.69 20.81 47.41
C SER A 726 2.07 20.73 45.92
N TYR A 727 2.17 19.52 45.36
CA TYR A 727 2.43 19.34 43.92
C TYR A 727 1.14 19.39 43.11
N LYS A 728 1.16 20.08 41.97
CA LYS A 728 0.05 20.01 41.00
C LYS A 728 0.07 18.64 40.32
N TRP A 729 -1.11 18.07 40.06
CA TRP A 729 -1.27 16.71 39.49
C TRP A 729 -0.39 16.46 38.25
N TRP A 730 -0.32 17.42 37.34
CA TRP A 730 0.47 17.32 36.11
C TRP A 730 1.97 17.17 36.35
N GLU A 731 2.51 17.67 37.46
CA GLU A 731 3.94 17.56 37.79
C GLU A 731 4.33 16.10 38.08
N GLY A 732 3.43 15.38 38.77
CA GLY A 732 3.50 13.94 38.96
C GLY A 732 3.24 13.15 37.68
N SER A 733 2.28 13.56 36.85
CA SER A 733 2.03 12.93 35.55
C SER A 733 3.25 13.02 34.62
N VAL A 734 3.91 14.19 34.54
CA VAL A 734 5.16 14.35 33.77
C VAL A 734 6.25 13.42 34.32
N TYR A 735 6.39 13.32 35.65
CA TYR A 735 7.36 12.38 36.24
C TYR A 735 7.06 10.91 35.91
N ILE A 736 5.80 10.48 35.97
CA ILE A 736 5.39 9.10 35.65
C ILE A 736 5.64 8.80 34.16
N ILE A 737 5.27 9.71 33.27
CA ILE A 737 5.53 9.57 31.82
C ILE A 737 7.04 9.52 31.56
N SER A 738 7.81 10.45 32.14
CA SER A 738 9.27 10.47 31.99
C SER A 738 9.94 9.25 32.63
N SER A 739 9.42 8.66 33.71
CA SER A 739 10.07 7.51 34.35
C SER A 739 9.99 6.25 33.50
N ILE A 740 8.94 6.13 32.69
CA ILE A 740 8.77 5.08 31.66
C ILE A 740 9.65 5.38 30.44
N LEU A 741 9.64 6.60 29.90
CA LEU A 741 10.34 6.95 28.65
C LEU A 741 11.86 7.14 28.81
N ALA A 742 12.30 7.71 29.94
CA ALA A 742 13.65 8.21 30.17
C ALA A 742 13.94 8.45 31.67
N TYR A 743 14.13 7.37 32.45
CA TYR A 743 14.43 7.42 33.89
C TYR A 743 15.38 8.54 34.37
N PRO A 744 16.57 8.79 33.75
CA PRO A 744 17.46 9.88 34.16
C PRO A 744 16.87 11.28 33.97
N VAL A 745 16.01 11.49 32.97
CA VAL A 745 15.25 12.74 32.79
C VAL A 745 14.14 12.85 33.83
N ALA A 746 13.52 11.75 34.22
CA ALA A 746 12.55 11.73 35.32
C ALA A 746 13.19 12.08 36.66
N TRP A 747 14.39 11.55 36.94
CA TRP A 747 15.15 11.86 38.15
C TRP A 747 15.55 13.33 38.20
N SER A 748 16.13 13.86 37.13
CA SER A 748 16.51 15.29 37.06
C SER A 748 15.30 16.22 37.12
N TRP A 749 14.18 15.86 36.48
CA TRP A 749 12.90 16.58 36.61
C TRP A 749 12.42 16.62 38.07
N ARG A 750 12.37 15.47 38.75
CA ARG A 750 11.96 15.38 40.17
C ARG A 750 12.84 16.24 41.06
N GLN A 751 14.16 16.16 40.88
CA GLN A 751 15.10 16.99 41.65
C GLN A 751 14.98 18.49 41.32
N TRP A 752 14.76 18.86 40.06
CA TRP A 752 14.54 20.26 39.66
C TRP A 752 13.23 20.83 40.23
N ARG A 753 12.12 20.08 40.21
CA ARG A 753 10.85 20.50 40.82
C ARG A 753 11.00 20.71 42.33
N ARG A 754 11.69 19.81 43.03
CA ARG A 754 12.00 19.94 44.46
C ARG A 754 12.85 21.18 44.78
N LYS A 755 13.93 21.42 44.02
CA LYS A 755 14.75 22.64 44.15
C LYS A 755 13.91 23.91 43.96
N LYS A 756 13.06 23.94 42.93
CA LYS A 756 12.18 25.08 42.64
C LYS A 756 11.10 25.30 43.70
N LYS A 757 10.60 24.23 44.34
CA LYS A 757 9.66 24.32 45.48
C LYS A 757 10.35 24.86 46.73
N LEU A 758 11.55 24.36 47.07
CA LEU A 758 12.33 24.88 48.20
C LEU A 758 12.72 26.35 48.00
N GLN A 759 13.10 26.75 46.78
CA GLN A 759 13.35 28.15 46.44
C GLN A 759 12.11 29.00 46.70
N ARG A 760 10.95 28.63 46.17
CA ARG A 760 9.69 29.36 46.43
C ARG A 760 9.30 29.43 47.91
N LEU A 761 9.50 28.37 48.69
CA LEU A 761 9.23 28.41 50.14
C LEU A 761 10.20 29.36 50.85
N ARG A 762 11.46 29.44 50.42
CA ARG A 762 12.45 30.41 50.93
C ARG A 762 12.11 31.84 50.52
N ASP A 763 11.72 32.06 49.27
CA ASP A 763 11.38 33.39 48.74
C ASP A 763 10.10 33.91 49.42
N PHE A 764 9.09 33.05 49.60
CA PHE A 764 7.86 33.36 50.33
C PHE A 764 8.15 33.80 51.77
N VAL A 765 8.86 32.96 52.54
CA VAL A 765 9.19 33.25 53.95
C VAL A 765 10.16 34.43 54.11
N ARG A 766 10.97 34.76 53.09
CA ARG A 766 11.92 35.88 53.16
C ARG A 766 11.35 37.22 52.69
N SER A 767 10.32 37.22 51.84
CA SER A 767 9.94 38.44 51.10
C SER A 767 8.46 38.62 50.74
N GLU A 768 7.63 37.57 50.81
CA GLU A 768 6.19 37.68 50.49
C GLU A 768 5.28 37.57 51.73
N TYR A 769 5.77 36.95 52.82
CA TYR A 769 5.02 36.76 54.06
C TYR A 769 5.45 37.74 55.17
N ASP A 770 4.51 38.55 55.67
CA ASP A 770 4.74 39.61 56.68
C ASP A 770 5.15 39.12 58.09
N HIS A 771 5.49 37.83 58.26
CA HIS A 771 5.78 37.16 59.53
C HIS A 771 4.71 37.38 60.63
N SER A 772 3.46 37.64 60.25
CA SER A 772 2.37 38.05 61.16
C SER A 772 2.16 37.11 62.34
N CYS A 773 2.44 35.82 62.17
CA CYS A 773 2.38 34.81 63.23
C CYS A 773 3.34 35.08 64.41
N LEU A 774 4.49 35.75 64.21
CA LEU A 774 5.42 36.09 65.30
C LEU A 774 4.86 37.23 66.15
N ARG A 775 5.08 37.22 67.48
CA ARG A 775 4.58 38.27 68.39
C ARG A 775 5.43 39.55 68.37
N SER A 776 6.76 39.42 68.21
CA SER A 776 7.70 40.54 68.09
C SER A 776 7.39 41.43 66.89
N CYS A 777 7.39 42.75 67.12
CA CYS A 777 7.21 43.73 66.04
C CYS A 777 8.51 43.89 65.22
N ARG A 778 9.69 43.75 65.84
CA ARG A 778 10.97 43.86 65.13
C ARG A 778 11.23 42.70 64.17
N SER A 779 10.92 41.47 64.59
CA SER A 779 11.11 40.27 63.76
C SER A 779 10.21 40.27 62.52
N ARG A 780 8.99 40.83 62.63
CA ARG A 780 8.13 41.15 61.48
C ARG A 780 8.74 42.19 60.57
N ALA A 781 9.13 43.35 61.11
CA ALA A 781 9.61 44.47 60.31
C ALA A 781 10.92 44.19 59.54
N LEU A 782 11.77 43.30 60.06
CA LEU A 782 13.06 42.95 59.45
C LEU A 782 13.07 41.63 58.66
N TYR A 783 11.98 40.84 58.68
CA TYR A 783 11.91 39.52 58.04
C TYR A 783 12.99 38.53 58.54
N GLU A 784 13.40 38.66 59.80
CA GLU A 784 14.55 37.93 60.39
C GLU A 784 14.16 36.74 61.29
N GLY A 785 12.88 36.58 61.63
CA GLY A 785 12.43 35.62 62.65
C GLY A 785 12.16 34.18 62.19
N LEU A 786 12.09 33.91 60.88
CA LEU A 786 11.82 32.58 60.30
C LEU A 786 12.79 32.28 59.16
N LYS A 787 13.32 31.06 59.07
CA LYS A 787 14.11 30.60 57.91
C LYS A 787 13.74 29.18 57.51
N VAL A 788 13.68 28.91 56.19
CA VAL A 788 13.39 27.58 55.64
C VAL A 788 14.64 26.98 55.03
N ALA A 789 14.99 25.76 55.44
CA ALA A 789 16.07 25.00 54.83
C ALA A 789 15.70 23.52 54.70
N ALA A 790 16.55 22.77 54.01
CA ALA A 790 16.32 21.37 53.66
C ALA A 790 17.64 20.64 53.44
N THR A 791 17.60 19.33 53.58
CA THR A 791 18.73 18.42 53.36
C THR A 791 19.16 18.40 51.88
N PRO A 792 20.42 18.05 51.55
CA PRO A 792 20.96 18.15 50.20
C PRO A 792 20.27 17.24 49.16
N ASP A 793 19.67 16.13 49.61
CA ASP A 793 18.84 15.20 48.84
C ASP A 793 17.39 15.67 48.64
N LEU A 794 17.00 16.75 49.32
CA LEU A 794 15.71 17.43 49.26
C LEU A 794 14.52 16.55 49.65
N MET A 795 14.74 15.53 50.48
CA MET A 795 13.68 14.71 51.07
C MET A 795 13.10 15.36 52.33
N LEU A 796 13.93 15.99 53.16
CA LEU A 796 13.53 16.58 54.44
C LEU A 796 13.75 18.10 54.42
N ALA A 797 12.69 18.85 54.73
CA ALA A 797 12.75 20.29 54.99
C ALA A 797 12.48 20.58 56.47
N TYR A 798 12.84 21.79 56.90
CA TYR A 798 12.54 22.31 58.22
C TYR A 798 12.43 23.84 58.23
N VAL A 799 11.68 24.38 59.19
CA VAL A 799 11.55 25.80 59.49
C VAL A 799 12.22 26.08 60.84
N ASP A 800 13.20 26.97 60.84
CA ASP A 800 13.92 27.43 62.03
C ASP A 800 13.35 28.78 62.51
N PHE A 801 13.07 28.87 63.81
CA PHE A 801 12.53 30.06 64.49
C PHE A 801 13.63 30.79 65.26
N PHE A 802 13.75 32.10 65.06
CA PHE A 802 14.76 32.96 65.69
C PHE A 802 14.10 34.10 66.49
N LEU A 803 14.66 34.46 67.64
CA LEU A 803 14.16 35.57 68.46
C LEU A 803 14.53 36.92 67.87
N GLY A 804 13.54 37.80 67.76
CA GLY A 804 13.77 39.23 67.57
C GLY A 804 14.53 39.84 68.75
N GLY A 805 15.33 40.88 68.50
CA GLY A 805 16.09 41.58 69.56
C GLY A 805 15.22 42.22 70.65
N ASP A 806 13.94 42.44 70.39
CA ASP A 806 12.90 42.91 71.31
C ASP A 806 12.29 41.79 72.19
N GLU A 807 12.51 40.51 71.85
CA GLU A 807 11.99 39.34 72.58
C GLU A 807 13.03 38.60 73.43
N LYS A 808 14.29 39.04 73.45
CA LYS A 808 15.36 38.46 74.28
C LYS A 808 15.05 38.61 75.77
N ARG A 809 14.51 37.57 76.40
CA ARG A 809 14.27 37.44 77.86
C ARG A 809 15.32 36.50 78.47
N LEU A 810 15.60 36.60 79.76
CA LEU A 810 16.59 35.72 80.41
C LEU A 810 16.25 34.21 80.31
N ASP A 811 14.98 33.86 80.08
CA ASP A 811 14.50 32.48 79.88
C ASP A 811 14.50 32.02 78.41
N LEU A 812 14.81 32.90 77.44
CA LEU A 812 14.65 32.70 75.99
C LEU A 812 15.86 33.28 75.25
N PRO A 813 16.68 32.46 74.56
CA PRO A 813 16.37 31.11 74.09
C PRO A 813 16.62 30.01 75.13
N PRO A 814 15.84 28.90 75.12
CA PRO A 814 15.99 27.82 76.08
C PRO A 814 17.33 27.09 75.92
N ARG A 815 17.95 26.69 77.02
CA ARG A 815 19.19 25.86 77.01
C ARG A 815 18.89 24.46 76.49
N LEU A 816 19.91 23.72 76.00
CA LEU A 816 19.70 22.38 75.44
C LEU A 816 18.91 21.45 76.38
N THR A 817 19.18 21.48 77.69
CA THR A 817 18.48 20.66 78.69
C THR A 817 16.97 20.92 78.77
N GLN A 818 16.51 22.12 78.40
CA GLN A 818 15.09 22.51 78.34
C GLN A 818 14.45 22.20 76.98
N ARG A 819 15.24 21.90 75.94
CA ARG A 819 14.76 21.50 74.60
C ARG A 819 14.57 19.99 74.44
N LEU A 820 14.89 19.20 75.46
CA LEU A 820 14.82 17.73 75.39
C LEU A 820 13.39 17.23 75.69
N PRO A 821 12.89 16.19 74.97
CA PRO A 821 13.60 15.37 73.98
C PRO A 821 13.84 16.10 72.64
N LEU A 822 15.08 16.10 72.17
CA LEU A 822 15.46 16.68 70.88
C LEU A 822 15.36 15.61 69.80
N CYS A 823 14.60 15.89 68.75
CA CYS A 823 14.36 14.97 67.66
C CYS A 823 15.18 15.40 66.43
N LEU A 824 15.98 14.49 65.87
CA LEU A 824 16.81 14.72 64.68
C LEU A 824 16.39 13.69 63.61
N ILE A 825 15.62 14.14 62.62
CA ILE A 825 15.09 13.27 61.56
C ILE A 825 16.18 13.03 60.48
N PHE A 826 16.26 11.81 59.95
CA PHE A 826 17.14 11.50 58.82
C PHE A 826 16.55 11.99 57.50
N GLY A 827 17.41 12.53 56.63
CA GLY A 827 17.14 12.63 55.20
C GLY A 827 17.29 11.27 54.52
N GLY A 828 16.89 11.19 53.25
CA GLY A 828 16.87 9.95 52.46
C GLY A 828 15.70 9.01 52.77
N ASP A 829 15.55 8.00 51.91
CA ASP A 829 14.49 6.97 52.02
C ASP A 829 15.05 5.53 52.03
N GLY A 830 16.38 5.39 52.10
CA GLY A 830 17.08 4.10 52.06
C GLY A 830 17.08 3.44 50.68
N SER A 831 16.78 4.19 49.62
CA SER A 831 16.93 3.73 48.24
C SER A 831 18.40 3.83 47.78
N TYR A 832 18.74 3.15 46.68
CA TYR A 832 20.07 3.21 46.09
C TYR A 832 20.46 4.62 45.61
N MET A 833 19.48 5.45 45.21
CA MET A 833 19.73 6.85 44.84
C MET A 833 19.84 7.78 46.05
N THR A 834 19.10 7.54 47.14
CA THR A 834 19.08 8.40 48.32
C THR A 834 19.16 7.57 49.60
N PRO A 835 20.38 7.18 50.03
CA PRO A 835 20.58 6.50 51.31
C PRO A 835 20.15 7.39 52.48
N PHE A 836 19.86 6.76 53.63
CA PHE A 836 19.58 7.52 54.84
C PHE A 836 20.81 8.33 55.27
N THR A 837 20.62 9.61 55.60
CA THR A 837 21.69 10.49 56.07
C THR A 837 21.20 11.43 57.16
N LEU A 838 22.00 11.59 58.21
CA LEU A 838 21.84 12.65 59.19
C LEU A 838 22.60 13.89 58.68
N HIS A 839 21.89 14.98 58.42
CA HIS A 839 22.50 16.26 58.06
C HIS A 839 22.80 17.08 59.31
N SER A 840 23.98 17.69 59.37
CA SER A 840 24.42 18.51 60.50
C SER A 840 24.71 19.93 60.04
N ASP A 841 23.76 20.83 60.25
CA ASP A 841 23.96 22.26 60.03
C ASP A 841 24.80 22.89 61.17
N SER A 842 25.35 24.08 60.92
CA SER A 842 25.98 24.92 61.94
C SER A 842 25.09 25.14 63.17
N VAL A 843 23.77 25.29 63.00
CA VAL A 843 22.80 25.44 64.10
C VAL A 843 22.76 24.19 65.00
N ILE A 844 22.72 22.99 64.42
CA ILE A 844 22.72 21.74 65.20
C ILE A 844 24.08 21.51 65.85
N THR A 845 25.18 21.74 65.11
CA THR A 845 26.53 21.65 65.65
C THR A 845 26.73 22.61 66.84
N ASN A 846 26.24 23.85 66.75
CA ASN A 846 26.36 24.85 67.84
C ASN A 846 25.41 24.58 69.03
N LEU A 847 24.27 23.91 68.81
CA LEU A 847 23.41 23.45 69.90
C LEU A 847 24.04 22.26 70.64
N LEU A 848 24.69 21.34 69.92
CA LEU A 848 25.34 20.17 70.49
C LEU A 848 26.76 20.47 71.01
N SER A 849 27.38 21.58 70.59
CA SER A 849 28.66 22.06 71.14
C SER A 849 28.57 22.45 72.62
N GLN A 850 27.34 22.67 73.13
CA GLN A 850 27.05 22.79 74.56
C GLN A 850 27.33 21.49 75.36
N VAL A 851 27.60 20.35 74.69
CA VAL A 851 27.83 19.04 75.33
C VAL A 851 29.05 18.28 74.74
N LEU A 852 29.23 18.25 73.42
CA LEU A 852 30.36 17.56 72.74
C LEU A 852 31.17 18.55 71.90
N THR A 853 32.48 18.35 71.77
CA THR A 853 33.27 19.18 70.84
C THR A 853 32.84 18.95 69.38
N SER A 854 32.78 20.02 68.58
CA SER A 854 32.31 19.98 67.19
C SER A 854 32.98 18.89 66.32
N PRO A 855 34.30 18.62 66.41
CA PRO A 855 34.93 17.53 65.64
C PRO A 855 34.39 16.14 66.02
N LYS A 856 34.10 15.89 67.30
CA LYS A 856 33.50 14.62 67.74
C LYS A 856 32.07 14.47 67.22
N TRP A 857 31.30 15.55 67.20
CA TRP A 857 29.96 15.53 66.59
C TRP A 857 30.04 15.23 65.08
N TYR A 858 30.87 15.95 64.32
CA TYR A 858 31.04 15.70 62.88
C TYR A 858 31.51 14.28 62.58
N ARG A 859 32.44 13.73 63.36
CA ARG A 859 32.92 12.36 63.18
C ARG A 859 31.86 11.30 63.50
N LEU A 860 31.04 11.53 64.52
CA LEU A 860 29.89 10.66 64.83
C LEU A 860 28.83 10.70 63.73
N VAL A 861 28.54 11.88 63.16
CA VAL A 861 27.63 12.03 62.02
C VAL A 861 28.21 11.32 60.78
N ALA A 862 29.50 11.44 60.50
CA ALA A 862 30.17 10.75 59.40
C ALA A 862 30.14 9.21 59.57
N GLY A 863 30.44 8.70 60.77
CA GLY A 863 30.35 7.28 61.09
C GLY A 863 28.93 6.73 60.98
N LEU A 864 27.94 7.47 61.50
CA LEU A 864 26.54 7.10 61.39
C LEU A 864 26.09 7.08 59.92
N ASN A 865 26.46 8.08 59.12
CA ASN A 865 26.14 8.13 57.70
C ASN A 865 26.80 7.00 56.90
N ALA A 866 28.02 6.58 57.26
CA ALA A 866 28.68 5.42 56.66
C ALA A 866 27.92 4.10 56.93
N GLN A 867 27.32 3.94 58.12
CA GLN A 867 26.49 2.77 58.45
C GLN A 867 25.08 2.87 57.83
N LEU A 868 24.44 4.04 57.89
CA LEU A 868 23.13 4.31 57.28
C LEU A 868 23.14 4.12 55.75
N ARG A 869 24.28 4.36 55.09
CA ARG A 869 24.48 4.08 53.66
C ARG A 869 24.25 2.61 53.26
N LEU A 870 24.46 1.67 54.18
CA LEU A 870 24.26 0.24 53.96
C LEU A 870 22.81 -0.22 54.21
N VAL A 871 21.96 0.65 54.76
CA VAL A 871 20.54 0.36 55.05
C VAL A 871 19.73 0.35 53.76
N ARG A 872 18.88 -0.67 53.59
CA ARG A 872 18.13 -0.91 52.35
C ARG A 872 16.63 -0.87 52.56
N ARG A 873 15.95 -0.02 51.80
CA ARG A 873 14.48 -0.01 51.66
C ARG A 873 13.99 -1.38 51.18
N GLY A 874 13.05 -1.98 51.92
CA GLY A 874 12.52 -3.33 51.67
C GLY A 874 13.32 -4.49 52.28
N GLN A 875 14.40 -4.19 53.02
CA GLN A 875 15.13 -5.10 53.91
C GLN A 875 15.56 -4.35 55.19
N LEU A 876 14.65 -3.54 55.75
CA LEU A 876 14.99 -2.65 56.87
C LEU A 876 15.27 -3.44 58.16
N LYS A 877 14.49 -4.51 58.42
CA LYS A 877 14.68 -5.39 59.58
C LYS A 877 16.10 -5.96 59.71
N SER A 878 16.70 -6.41 58.60
CA SER A 878 18.05 -6.99 58.63
C SER A 878 19.18 -5.95 58.53
N THR A 879 18.91 -4.77 57.95
CA THR A 879 19.96 -3.76 57.70
C THR A 879 20.02 -2.65 58.75
N LEU A 880 18.96 -2.41 59.55
CA LEU A 880 19.00 -1.49 60.69
C LEU A 880 19.60 -2.10 61.97
N GLU A 881 19.60 -3.43 62.13
CA GLU A 881 20.16 -4.10 63.30
C GLU A 881 21.66 -3.78 63.51
N PRO A 882 22.54 -3.81 62.48
CA PRO A 882 23.91 -3.31 62.58
C PRO A 882 24.01 -1.84 63.04
N VAL A 883 23.11 -0.96 62.58
CA VAL A 883 23.10 0.46 62.95
C VAL A 883 22.72 0.64 64.41
N ILE A 884 21.74 -0.12 64.93
CA ILE A 884 21.35 -0.10 66.34
C ILE A 884 22.49 -0.62 67.23
N SER A 885 23.20 -1.66 66.79
CA SER A 885 24.40 -2.17 67.47
C SER A 885 25.53 -1.12 67.52
N TRP A 886 25.80 -0.46 66.38
CA TRP A 886 26.80 0.59 66.28
C TRP A 886 26.45 1.82 67.14
N LEU A 887 25.19 2.26 67.13
CA LEU A 887 24.72 3.35 68.00
C LEU A 887 24.92 3.03 69.49
N LYS A 888 24.58 1.80 69.93
CA LYS A 888 24.74 1.38 71.33
C LYS A 888 26.20 1.29 71.78
N SER A 889 27.11 0.88 70.89
CA SER A 889 28.54 0.69 71.20
C SER A 889 29.36 1.97 71.07
N HIS A 890 29.15 2.75 70.01
CA HIS A 890 29.99 3.92 69.67
C HIS A 890 29.40 5.25 70.16
N ALA A 891 28.12 5.50 69.90
CA ALA A 891 27.47 6.78 70.19
C ALA A 891 26.99 6.88 71.63
N ASP A 892 26.17 5.91 72.07
CA ASP A 892 25.51 5.92 73.38
C ASP A 892 26.54 5.83 74.53
N CYS A 893 27.69 5.19 74.29
CA CYS A 893 28.84 5.17 75.21
C CYS A 893 29.45 6.57 75.43
N ALA A 894 29.55 7.38 74.38
CA ALA A 894 30.06 8.76 74.46
C ALA A 894 29.06 9.72 75.11
N PHE A 895 27.76 9.61 74.79
CA PHE A 895 26.72 10.52 75.30
C PHE A 895 26.33 10.24 76.77
N LYS A 896 26.39 8.99 77.25
CA LYS A 896 26.11 8.65 78.66
C LYS A 896 27.04 9.34 79.65
N MET A 897 28.30 9.61 79.27
CA MET A 897 29.24 10.37 80.11
C MET A 897 28.75 11.79 80.44
N TYR A 898 27.83 12.33 79.64
CA TYR A 898 27.26 13.67 79.79
C TYR A 898 25.78 13.66 80.24
N GLY A 899 25.22 12.50 80.63
CA GLY A 899 23.85 12.38 81.17
C GLY A 899 22.73 12.31 80.11
N PHE A 900 23.08 12.14 78.84
CA PHE A 900 22.13 12.02 77.73
C PHE A 900 22.12 10.60 77.15
N SER A 901 21.01 10.23 76.51
CA SER A 901 20.86 8.97 75.77
C SER A 901 20.42 9.24 74.34
N ILE A 902 20.95 8.48 73.37
CA ILE A 902 20.58 8.58 71.96
C ILE A 902 19.88 7.29 71.54
N ASN A 903 18.60 7.39 71.22
CA ASN A 903 17.82 6.25 70.75
C ASN A 903 17.36 6.48 69.30
N LEU A 904 17.42 5.44 68.48
CA LEU A 904 16.75 5.43 67.18
C LEU A 904 15.24 5.39 67.41
N ALA A 905 14.47 6.21 66.69
CA ALA A 905 13.03 6.27 66.77
C ALA A 905 12.41 6.38 65.37
N TRP A 906 11.11 6.10 65.29
CA TRP A 906 10.29 6.47 64.15
C TRP A 906 9.28 7.55 64.53
N PHE A 907 9.05 8.45 63.59
CA PHE A 907 8.12 9.57 63.67
C PHE A 907 6.91 9.30 62.78
N HIS A 908 5.73 9.76 63.20
CA HIS A 908 4.48 9.48 62.52
C HIS A 908 4.34 10.41 61.30
N ALA A 909 4.32 9.83 60.10
CA ALA A 909 4.04 10.52 58.84
C ALA A 909 2.51 10.71 58.65
N THR A 910 2.08 11.59 57.73
CA THR A 910 0.65 11.77 57.45
C THR A 910 0.09 10.65 56.57
N ALA A 911 0.94 10.01 55.77
CA ALA A 911 0.59 8.90 54.89
C ALA A 911 0.72 7.52 55.56
N PRO A 912 -0.26 6.60 55.41
CA PRO A 912 -0.17 5.26 55.99
C PRO A 912 0.90 4.41 55.29
N GLY A 913 1.92 3.98 56.06
CA GLY A 913 2.96 3.04 55.62
C GLY A 913 4.33 3.65 55.34
N TYR A 914 4.54 4.95 55.57
CA TYR A 914 5.87 5.57 55.61
C TYR A 914 6.27 5.89 57.05
N CYS A 915 7.43 5.41 57.48
CA CYS A 915 7.99 5.71 58.80
C CYS A 915 9.23 6.61 58.62
N GLN A 916 9.14 7.89 59.00
CA GLN A 916 10.32 8.74 59.08
C GLN A 916 11.22 8.24 60.21
N LEU A 917 12.48 7.91 59.89
CA LEU A 917 13.47 7.46 60.87
C LEU A 917 14.29 8.65 61.38
N GLY A 918 14.75 8.57 62.63
CA GLY A 918 15.69 9.55 63.18
C GLY A 918 16.13 9.23 64.60
N LEU A 919 16.89 10.14 65.19
CA LEU A 919 17.38 10.04 66.56
C LEU A 919 16.53 10.87 67.52
N VAL A 920 16.24 10.31 68.69
CA VAL A 920 15.69 11.04 69.83
C VAL A 920 16.78 11.09 70.91
N ILE A 921 17.23 12.31 71.21
CA ILE A 921 18.13 12.59 72.32
C ILE A 921 17.28 12.91 73.54
N GLY A 922 17.44 12.13 74.62
CA GLY A 922 16.65 12.25 75.85
C GLY A 922 17.51 12.37 77.10
N THR A 923 16.99 13.06 78.13
CA THR A 923 17.61 13.11 79.46
C THR A 923 17.41 11.80 80.20
N ILE A 924 18.46 11.34 80.89
CA ILE A 924 18.37 10.18 81.77
C ILE A 924 17.82 10.65 83.13
N LYS A 925 16.50 10.52 83.36
CA LYS A 925 15.93 10.71 84.70
C LYS A 925 16.27 9.51 85.58
N CYS A 926 17.20 9.70 86.51
CA CYS A 926 17.52 8.76 87.56
C CYS A 926 16.66 9.06 88.81
N GLU A 927 15.66 8.22 89.10
CA GLU A 927 15.05 8.21 90.45
C GLU A 927 15.96 7.44 91.41
N PRO A 928 16.25 7.96 92.62
CA PRO A 928 17.07 7.27 93.60
C PRO A 928 16.22 6.27 94.40
N VAL A 929 16.32 4.97 94.09
CA VAL A 929 15.65 3.92 94.86
C VAL A 929 16.65 2.86 95.36
N THR A 930 17.04 3.10 96.61
CA THR A 930 17.40 2.15 97.69
C THR A 930 17.80 0.71 97.37
N THR A 931 18.94 0.33 97.93
CA THR A 931 19.46 -1.04 98.06
C THR A 931 18.62 -1.94 98.98
N GLY A 932 18.38 -3.18 98.57
CA GLY A 932 17.99 -4.34 99.39
C GLY A 932 18.16 -5.60 98.51
N VAL A 933 19.14 -6.50 98.66
CA VAL A 933 19.78 -7.20 99.80
C VAL A 933 19.04 -8.51 100.15
N ASP A 934 19.86 -9.57 100.30
CA ASP A 934 19.58 -10.99 100.61
C ASP A 934 18.83 -11.83 99.55
N GLY A 935 19.25 -13.07 99.21
CA GLY A 935 20.42 -13.91 99.56
C GLY A 935 20.35 -15.23 98.73
N ILE A 936 21.30 -16.17 98.64
CA ILE A 936 22.55 -16.49 99.38
C ILE A 936 23.52 -17.23 98.41
N GLY A 937 24.85 -17.03 98.56
CA GLY A 937 25.84 -18.11 98.35
C GLY A 937 26.94 -17.97 97.27
N GLY A 938 28.21 -17.75 97.69
CA GLY A 938 29.39 -18.33 97.01
C GLY A 938 30.45 -17.39 96.38
N ARG A 939 31.43 -16.94 97.20
CA ARG A 939 32.85 -16.54 96.90
C ARG A 939 33.25 -16.28 95.42
N ALA A 940 33.55 -15.04 95.01
CA ALA A 940 34.86 -14.32 95.12
C ALA A 940 35.97 -14.83 94.17
N SER A 941 36.82 -14.03 93.48
CA SER A 941 36.98 -12.57 93.22
C SER A 941 38.01 -12.42 92.07
N LYS A 942 38.21 -11.33 91.28
CA LYS A 942 37.84 -9.90 91.27
C LYS A 942 37.45 -9.50 89.81
N SER A 943 36.83 -8.38 89.43
CA SER A 943 36.39 -7.14 90.12
C SER A 943 37.41 -6.00 90.35
N GLU A 944 37.94 -5.36 89.29
CA GLU A 944 38.17 -3.90 89.32
C GLU A 944 36.85 -3.19 89.01
N ARG A 945 36.30 -2.50 90.01
CA ARG A 945 35.13 -1.64 89.91
C ARG A 945 35.61 -0.20 89.86
N LEU A 946 34.96 0.64 89.04
CA LEU A 946 34.48 1.91 89.59
C LEU A 946 33.10 2.29 89.04
N SER A 947 32.12 2.19 89.93
CA SER A 947 30.79 2.84 89.90
C SER A 947 30.00 2.85 88.58
N SER A 948 29.18 1.82 88.40
CA SER A 948 27.92 1.91 87.67
C SER A 948 26.99 2.98 88.26
N ILE A 949 26.51 3.94 87.46
CA ILE A 949 25.25 4.65 87.72
C ILE A 949 24.16 3.90 86.95
N THR A 950 23.46 3.01 87.65
CA THR A 950 22.40 2.16 87.07
C THR A 950 21.06 2.91 87.12
N CYS A 951 20.63 3.50 86.01
CA CYS A 951 19.31 4.15 85.93
C CYS A 951 18.34 3.30 85.11
N ASN A 952 17.52 2.51 85.81
CA ASN A 952 16.48 1.69 85.21
C ASN A 952 15.31 2.56 84.74
N ILE A 953 15.08 2.62 83.43
CA ILE A 953 13.86 3.21 82.87
C ILE A 953 12.70 2.24 83.11
N ARG A 954 11.89 2.52 84.14
CA ARG A 954 10.70 1.72 84.47
C ARG A 954 9.60 1.99 83.43
N ARG A 955 9.41 1.06 82.48
CA ARG A 955 8.22 1.05 81.60
C ARG A 955 6.98 0.73 82.45
N GLY A 956 6.17 1.75 82.75
CA GLY A 956 4.85 1.56 83.33
C GLY A 956 3.86 1.06 82.28
N ASN A 957 3.37 -0.17 82.43
CA ASN A 957 2.23 -0.68 81.67
C ASN A 957 0.94 -0.42 82.46
N SER A 958 -0.05 0.18 81.77
CA SER A 958 -1.50 0.14 82.01
C SER A 958 -2.13 0.59 83.36
N SER A 959 -3.21 1.36 83.20
CA SER A 959 -4.43 1.48 84.05
C SER A 959 -4.35 2.04 85.48
N GLY A 960 -5.11 3.13 85.70
CA GLY A 960 -5.45 3.67 87.01
C GLY A 960 -6.17 5.02 86.89
N ASP A 961 -7.45 5.08 87.25
CA ASP A 961 -8.29 6.28 87.20
C ASP A 961 -7.87 7.32 88.26
N LEU A 962 -7.55 8.56 87.83
CA LEU A 962 -8.23 9.78 88.29
C LEU A 962 -7.76 11.02 87.51
N ARG A 963 -8.63 12.03 87.42
CA ARG A 963 -8.37 13.29 86.71
C ARG A 963 -7.42 14.23 87.47
N THR A 964 -6.35 14.66 86.81
CA THR A 964 -5.88 16.05 86.86
C THR A 964 -5.27 16.43 85.51
N ASN A 965 -5.82 17.45 84.87
CA ASN A 965 -5.34 17.97 83.59
C ASN A 965 -4.05 18.76 83.80
N GLU A 966 -2.97 18.36 83.12
CA GLU A 966 -2.01 19.18 82.37
C GLU A 966 -0.80 18.29 81.96
N ASN A 967 -0.06 18.67 80.90
CA ASN A 967 1.09 17.95 80.31
C ASN A 967 0.85 16.78 79.32
N ASN A 968 -0.34 16.60 78.74
CA ASN A 968 -0.58 15.58 77.69
C ASN A 968 -0.34 16.03 76.23
N LEU A 969 0.02 17.29 75.95
CA LEU A 969 0.19 17.80 74.57
C LEU A 969 1.53 17.45 73.87
N SER A 970 2.57 17.02 74.58
CA SER A 970 3.91 16.78 73.96
C SER A 970 4.12 15.38 73.36
N LYS A 971 3.09 14.52 73.35
CA LYS A 971 3.18 13.14 72.82
C LYS A 971 2.76 13.00 71.34
N SER A 972 2.38 14.07 70.67
CA SER A 972 1.70 14.02 69.36
C SER A 972 2.56 13.54 68.18
N THR A 973 3.89 13.69 68.22
CA THR A 973 4.77 13.52 67.04
C THR A 973 5.74 12.34 67.07
N ILE A 974 5.98 11.70 68.22
CA ILE A 974 6.90 10.55 68.33
C ILE A 974 6.09 9.25 68.21
N GLY A 975 6.24 8.51 67.11
CA GLY A 975 5.53 7.25 66.87
C GLY A 975 6.04 6.10 67.75
N GLY A 976 7.35 6.03 67.98
CA GLY A 976 7.93 5.12 68.97
C GLY A 976 9.45 4.97 68.88
N ILE A 977 10.07 4.57 70.00
CA ILE A 977 11.49 4.24 70.06
C ILE A 977 11.74 2.84 69.49
N ILE A 978 12.69 2.74 68.55
CA ILE A 978 13.12 1.49 67.93
C ILE A 978 14.24 0.86 68.77
N ASP A 979 13.90 -0.18 69.51
CA ASP A 979 14.85 -1.14 70.07
C ASP A 979 14.79 -2.46 69.27
N SER A 980 15.74 -3.38 69.47
CA SER A 980 15.84 -4.63 68.70
C SER A 980 14.55 -5.49 68.74
N ARG A 981 13.78 -5.40 69.82
CA ARG A 981 12.45 -6.04 69.94
C ARG A 981 11.35 -5.32 69.15
N SER A 982 11.39 -3.98 69.10
CA SER A 982 10.42 -3.16 68.35
C SER A 982 10.66 -3.24 66.84
N LEU A 983 11.92 -3.43 66.40
CA LEU A 983 12.29 -3.55 64.99
C LEU A 983 11.53 -4.67 64.26
N GLN A 984 11.24 -5.78 64.94
CA GLN A 984 10.48 -6.90 64.36
C GLN A 984 9.03 -6.54 64.04
N MET A 985 8.45 -5.57 64.75
CA MET A 985 7.06 -5.10 64.60
C MET A 985 6.87 -4.02 63.52
N LEU A 986 7.93 -3.53 62.87
CA LEU A 986 7.77 -2.64 61.71
C LEU A 986 7.09 -3.37 60.54
N GLU A 987 6.12 -2.75 59.88
CA GLU A 987 5.59 -3.23 58.61
C GLU A 987 6.47 -2.74 57.44
N GLU A 988 6.78 -3.62 56.49
CA GLU A 988 7.58 -3.28 55.31
C GLU A 988 6.78 -3.57 54.03
N ARG A 989 6.55 -2.52 53.22
CA ARG A 989 5.92 -2.66 51.89
C ARG A 989 6.98 -3.03 50.86
N ARG A 990 6.75 -4.10 50.09
CA ARG A 990 7.63 -4.52 48.99
C ARG A 990 7.22 -3.82 47.69
N ASP A 991 8.08 -2.95 47.18
CA ASP A 991 7.85 -2.20 45.93
C ASP A 991 8.11 -3.07 44.69
N ILE A 992 7.49 -2.72 43.55
CA ILE A 992 7.60 -3.46 42.26
C ILE A 992 9.06 -3.58 41.78
N PHE A 993 9.93 -2.65 42.19
CA PHE A 993 11.36 -2.63 41.85
C PHE A 993 12.25 -3.48 42.76
N TYR A 994 11.68 -4.25 43.70
CA TYR A 994 12.44 -5.19 44.56
C TYR A 994 13.46 -6.11 43.83
N PRO A 995 13.19 -6.70 42.64
CA PRO A 995 14.22 -7.51 41.96
C PRO A 995 15.45 -6.68 41.54
N PHE A 996 15.31 -5.39 41.24
CA PHE A 996 16.44 -4.52 40.90
C PHE A 996 17.33 -4.22 42.12
N SER A 997 16.77 -4.12 43.34
CA SER A 997 17.55 -3.90 44.57
C SER A 997 18.40 -5.10 45.00
N LEU A 998 18.13 -6.29 44.44
CA LEU A 998 19.00 -7.47 44.58
C LEU A 998 20.24 -7.38 43.68
N ILE A 999 20.10 -6.78 42.48
CA ILE A 999 21.18 -6.61 41.51
C ILE A 999 22.08 -5.44 41.91
N VAL A 1000 21.48 -4.29 42.27
CA VAL A 1000 22.14 -3.00 42.47
C VAL A 1000 21.96 -2.52 43.90
N HIS A 1001 23.06 -2.20 44.61
CA HIS A 1001 22.98 -1.65 45.97
C HIS A 1001 24.30 -1.08 46.49
N ASN A 1002 24.20 -0.18 47.47
CA ASN A 1002 25.36 0.39 48.16
C ASN A 1002 26.17 -0.67 48.91
N THR A 1003 27.49 -0.68 48.67
CA THR A 1003 28.48 -1.61 49.24
C THR A 1003 29.62 -0.89 49.93
N LYS A 1004 30.29 -1.54 50.89
CA LYS A 1004 31.53 -1.04 51.52
C LYS A 1004 32.64 -0.80 50.45
N PRO A 1005 33.54 0.18 50.64
CA PRO A 1005 34.68 0.42 49.75
C PRO A 1005 35.68 -0.75 49.76
N ILE A 1006 36.37 -0.96 48.63
CA ILE A 1006 37.36 -2.04 48.43
C ILE A 1006 38.79 -1.49 48.23
N GLY A 1007 38.93 -0.22 47.84
CA GLY A 1007 40.21 0.50 47.99
C GLY A 1007 41.27 0.33 46.90
N HIS A 1008 40.89 -0.20 45.72
CA HIS A 1008 41.68 -0.11 44.48
C HIS A 1008 40.98 0.84 43.50
N GLU A 1009 41.49 2.06 43.34
CA GLU A 1009 40.81 3.09 42.55
C GLU A 1009 41.17 3.04 41.05
N ASP A 1010 42.47 2.95 40.72
CA ASP A 1010 42.96 3.05 39.33
C ASP A 1010 42.56 1.86 38.45
N LEU A 1011 42.75 0.63 38.96
CA LEU A 1011 42.43 -0.60 38.21
C LEU A 1011 40.94 -0.72 37.93
N VAL A 1012 40.09 -0.29 38.87
CA VAL A 1012 38.63 -0.26 38.69
C VAL A 1012 38.25 0.82 37.67
N GLY A 1013 38.92 1.98 37.66
CA GLY A 1013 38.72 3.03 36.66
C GLY A 1013 39.02 2.59 35.22
N LEU A 1014 40.11 1.86 34.98
CA LEU A 1014 40.43 1.35 33.64
C LEU A 1014 39.41 0.32 33.15
N ILE A 1015 38.94 -0.57 34.04
CA ILE A 1015 37.90 -1.55 33.71
C ILE A 1015 36.59 -0.82 33.36
N ILE A 1016 36.22 0.24 34.09
CA ILE A 1016 35.06 1.09 33.80
C ILE A 1016 35.14 1.70 32.39
N CYS A 1017 36.30 2.18 31.94
CA CYS A 1017 36.49 2.69 30.58
C CYS A 1017 36.21 1.63 29.50
N ILE A 1018 36.66 0.38 29.71
CA ILE A 1018 36.40 -0.73 28.79
C ILE A 1018 34.89 -1.05 28.75
N MET A 1019 34.24 -1.12 29.91
CA MET A 1019 32.81 -1.43 30.00
C MET A 1019 31.92 -0.35 29.36
N LEU A 1020 32.30 0.93 29.51
CA LEU A 1020 31.61 2.05 28.88
C LEU A 1020 31.66 2.00 27.35
N LEU A 1021 32.80 1.60 26.76
CA LEU A 1021 32.92 1.42 25.31
C LEU A 1021 32.25 0.14 24.80
N ALA A 1022 32.29 -0.95 25.57
CA ALA A 1022 31.55 -2.17 25.26
C ALA A 1022 30.05 -1.86 25.16
N ASP A 1023 29.49 -1.13 26.14
CA ASP A 1023 28.11 -0.68 26.15
C ASP A 1023 27.72 0.14 24.91
N PHE A 1024 28.58 1.05 24.48
CA PHE A 1024 28.39 1.84 23.26
C PHE A 1024 28.34 0.97 22.01
N SER A 1025 29.28 0.02 21.88
CA SER A 1025 29.32 -0.90 20.73
C SER A 1025 28.07 -1.81 20.66
N LEU A 1026 27.57 -2.26 21.81
CA LEU A 1026 26.36 -3.08 21.92
C LEU A 1026 25.08 -2.30 21.54
N VAL A 1027 25.00 -1.02 21.90
CA VAL A 1027 23.90 -0.14 21.47
C VAL A 1027 23.93 0.10 19.96
N ILE A 1028 25.10 0.29 19.35
CA ILE A 1028 25.23 0.46 17.90
C ILE A 1028 24.85 -0.83 17.16
N LEU A 1029 25.34 -1.99 17.62
CA LEU A 1029 25.03 -3.28 17.00
C LEU A 1029 23.55 -3.65 17.11
N THR A 1030 22.92 -3.41 18.27
CA THR A 1030 21.47 -3.63 18.42
C THR A 1030 20.65 -2.64 17.59
N PHE A 1031 21.08 -1.39 17.45
CA PHE A 1031 20.43 -0.43 16.54
C PHE A 1031 20.53 -0.85 15.07
N LEU A 1032 21.71 -1.30 14.62
CA LEU A 1032 21.93 -1.80 13.25
C LEU A 1032 21.11 -3.08 12.97
N GLN A 1033 20.95 -3.95 13.97
CA GLN A 1033 20.07 -5.12 13.89
C GLN A 1033 18.58 -4.72 13.84
N LEU A 1034 18.14 -3.74 14.63
CA LEU A 1034 16.76 -3.23 14.56
C LEU A 1034 16.47 -2.57 13.19
N TYR A 1035 17.44 -1.85 12.64
CA TYR A 1035 17.38 -1.26 11.30
C TYR A 1035 17.25 -2.33 10.20
N SER A 1036 17.94 -3.47 10.32
CA SER A 1036 17.81 -4.58 9.36
C SER A 1036 16.42 -5.23 9.38
N PHE A 1037 15.70 -5.19 10.50
CA PHE A 1037 14.35 -5.74 10.61
C PHE A 1037 13.27 -4.84 9.99
N SER A 1038 13.24 -3.54 10.32
CA SER A 1038 12.25 -2.57 9.81
C SER A 1038 12.51 -1.15 10.30
N LEU A 1039 12.43 -0.16 9.41
CA LEU A 1039 12.43 1.26 9.78
C LEU A 1039 11.29 1.62 10.75
N GLY A 1040 10.12 0.98 10.60
CA GLY A 1040 8.99 1.13 11.52
C GLY A 1040 9.25 0.52 12.89
N ASN A 1041 10.04 -0.55 12.98
CA ASN A 1041 10.45 -1.13 14.27
C ASN A 1041 11.50 -0.24 14.95
N VAL A 1042 12.43 0.34 14.19
CA VAL A 1042 13.34 1.39 14.70
C VAL A 1042 12.54 2.55 15.27
N PHE A 1043 11.56 3.09 14.53
CA PHE A 1043 10.70 4.15 15.04
C PHE A 1043 9.88 3.72 16.26
N LEU A 1044 9.28 2.53 16.27
CA LEU A 1044 8.49 2.05 17.42
C LEU A 1044 9.36 1.96 18.69
N VAL A 1045 10.57 1.41 18.60
CA VAL A 1045 11.52 1.38 19.73
C VAL A 1045 11.94 2.81 20.15
N LEU A 1046 12.20 3.67 19.17
CA LEU A 1046 12.64 5.07 19.38
C LEU A 1046 11.49 6.02 19.79
N PHE A 1047 10.23 5.60 19.71
CA PHE A 1047 9.06 6.33 20.23
C PHE A 1047 8.55 5.77 21.56
N VAL A 1048 8.64 4.45 21.80
CA VAL A 1048 8.15 3.81 23.04
C VAL A 1048 9.15 3.97 24.18
N LEU A 1049 10.47 3.96 23.92
CA LEU A 1049 11.53 4.19 24.93
C LEU A 1049 12.66 5.07 24.35
N PRO A 1050 12.38 6.35 24.01
CA PRO A 1050 13.20 7.15 23.09
C PRO A 1050 14.65 7.40 23.49
N LEU A 1051 14.96 7.30 24.78
CA LEU A 1051 16.24 7.74 25.34
C LEU A 1051 16.95 6.67 26.19
N GLY A 1052 16.27 5.59 26.58
CA GLY A 1052 16.83 4.56 27.46
C GLY A 1052 18.02 3.79 26.86
N LEU A 1053 18.05 3.62 25.53
CA LEU A 1053 19.13 2.96 24.78
C LEU A 1053 20.36 3.86 24.61
N PHE A 1054 20.17 5.15 24.36
CA PHE A 1054 21.26 6.08 24.01
C PHE A 1054 21.87 6.82 25.20
N LEU A 1055 21.11 7.02 26.30
CA LEU A 1055 21.60 7.77 27.47
C LEU A 1055 22.66 7.08 28.35
N PRO A 1056 22.84 5.74 28.42
CA PRO A 1056 23.86 5.16 29.30
C PRO A 1056 25.28 5.65 28.99
N PHE A 1057 25.65 5.79 27.72
CA PHE A 1057 26.98 6.25 27.30
C PHE A 1057 27.29 7.72 27.70
N PRO A 1058 26.47 8.74 27.37
CA PRO A 1058 26.74 10.11 27.79
C PRO A 1058 26.63 10.31 29.30
N VAL A 1059 25.77 9.57 30.02
CA VAL A 1059 25.74 9.61 31.49
C VAL A 1059 27.04 9.01 32.08
N GLY A 1060 27.53 7.89 31.53
CA GLY A 1060 28.81 7.31 31.91
C GLY A 1060 30.01 8.24 31.62
N ILE A 1061 30.01 8.95 30.47
CA ILE A 1061 31.06 9.93 30.14
C ILE A 1061 30.99 11.15 31.07
N SER A 1062 29.78 11.65 31.38
CA SER A 1062 29.60 12.73 32.38
C SER A 1062 30.23 12.33 33.72
N ALA A 1063 29.90 11.13 34.21
CA ALA A 1063 30.45 10.60 35.46
C ALA A 1063 31.99 10.43 35.41
N LEU A 1064 32.56 10.01 34.28
CA LEU A 1064 34.00 9.79 34.12
C LEU A 1064 34.83 11.08 34.17
N PHE A 1065 34.29 12.21 33.70
CA PHE A 1065 35.00 13.49 33.57
C PHE A 1065 34.56 14.58 34.58
N SER A 1066 33.54 14.34 35.41
CA SER A 1066 32.99 15.34 36.35
C SER A 1066 33.72 15.44 37.71
N HIS A 1067 34.82 14.72 37.90
CA HIS A 1067 35.57 14.66 39.17
C HIS A 1067 36.04 16.05 39.66
N GLY A 1068 35.75 16.34 40.94
CA GLY A 1068 36.32 17.49 41.66
C GLY A 1068 36.09 17.38 43.17
N PRO A 1069 37.06 17.77 44.03
CA PRO A 1069 37.06 17.41 45.46
C PRO A 1069 35.91 18.00 46.27
N LYS A 1070 35.36 19.16 45.86
CA LYS A 1070 34.25 19.84 46.58
C LYS A 1070 32.84 19.27 46.28
N ARG A 1071 32.70 18.15 45.55
CA ARG A 1071 31.38 17.62 45.10
C ARG A 1071 31.18 16.09 45.18
N SER A 1072 31.95 15.36 45.98
CA SER A 1072 31.92 13.88 46.06
C SER A 1072 30.52 13.25 46.12
N ALA A 1073 29.62 13.75 46.98
CA ALA A 1073 28.26 13.22 47.13
C ALA A 1073 27.33 13.47 45.93
N ALA A 1074 27.65 14.39 45.01
CA ALA A 1074 26.88 14.58 43.78
C ALA A 1074 27.30 13.58 42.67
N LEU A 1075 28.56 13.14 42.70
CA LEU A 1075 29.18 12.31 41.66
C LEU A 1075 28.76 10.84 41.75
N SER A 1076 28.58 10.33 42.97
CA SER A 1076 28.05 8.98 43.20
C SER A 1076 26.66 8.78 42.58
N HIS A 1077 25.83 9.82 42.58
CA HIS A 1077 24.51 9.82 41.95
C HIS A 1077 24.57 9.72 40.42
N GLU A 1078 25.64 10.15 39.75
CA GLU A 1078 25.78 10.00 38.29
C GLU A 1078 26.19 8.58 37.89
N TYR A 1079 27.16 7.97 38.58
CA TYR A 1079 27.57 6.58 38.35
C TYR A 1079 26.46 5.57 38.66
N SER A 1080 25.74 5.78 39.75
CA SER A 1080 24.61 4.94 40.14
C SER A 1080 23.42 5.09 39.17
N LEU A 1081 23.22 6.27 38.57
CA LEU A 1081 22.25 6.49 37.50
C LEU A 1081 22.67 5.82 36.18
N TRP A 1082 23.97 5.82 35.85
CA TRP A 1082 24.51 5.02 34.74
C TRP A 1082 24.24 3.52 34.95
N ASN A 1083 24.45 3.00 36.18
CA ASN A 1083 24.20 1.60 36.50
C ASN A 1083 22.73 1.19 36.26
N ILE A 1084 21.77 1.97 36.77
CA ILE A 1084 20.33 1.74 36.54
C ILE A 1084 19.99 1.78 35.05
N THR A 1085 20.44 2.81 34.32
CA THR A 1085 20.12 2.97 32.89
C THR A 1085 20.74 1.87 32.02
N SER A 1086 21.93 1.41 32.36
CA SER A 1086 22.61 0.29 31.70
C SER A 1086 21.84 -1.03 31.85
N LEU A 1087 21.20 -1.28 32.99
CA LEU A 1087 20.32 -2.44 33.21
C LEU A 1087 18.97 -2.30 32.50
N VAL A 1088 18.36 -1.11 32.52
CA VAL A 1088 17.10 -0.85 31.79
C VAL A 1088 17.26 -1.16 30.30
N ASN A 1089 18.38 -0.78 29.69
CA ASN A 1089 18.71 -1.08 28.29
C ASN A 1089 18.58 -2.58 27.96
N VAL A 1090 19.05 -3.49 28.83
CA VAL A 1090 18.91 -4.95 28.63
C VAL A 1090 17.45 -5.39 28.62
N VAL A 1091 16.62 -4.83 29.52
CA VAL A 1091 15.19 -5.13 29.58
C VAL A 1091 14.48 -4.64 28.32
N VAL A 1092 14.85 -3.46 27.79
CA VAL A 1092 14.35 -2.96 26.51
C VAL A 1092 14.74 -3.88 25.37
N ALA A 1093 16.00 -4.32 25.28
CA ALA A 1093 16.46 -5.25 24.25
C ALA A 1093 15.71 -6.60 24.29
N PHE A 1094 15.43 -7.13 25.49
CA PHE A 1094 14.63 -8.34 25.67
C PHE A 1094 13.18 -8.16 25.20
N LEU A 1095 12.53 -7.05 25.56
CA LEU A 1095 11.19 -6.71 25.11
C LEU A 1095 11.12 -6.52 23.59
N CYS A 1096 12.13 -5.90 22.97
CA CYS A 1096 12.21 -5.74 21.52
C CYS A 1096 12.33 -7.09 20.80
N GLY A 1097 13.16 -8.00 21.30
CA GLY A 1097 13.28 -9.36 20.77
C GLY A 1097 11.97 -10.14 20.89
N PHE A 1098 11.29 -10.04 22.02
CA PHE A 1098 10.00 -10.68 22.26
C PHE A 1098 8.88 -10.12 21.36
N VAL A 1099 8.80 -8.80 21.20
CA VAL A 1099 7.82 -8.16 20.30
C VAL A 1099 8.10 -8.52 18.84
N HIS A 1100 9.35 -8.59 18.41
CA HIS A 1100 9.69 -9.05 17.06
C HIS A 1100 9.25 -10.51 16.83
N TYR A 1101 9.50 -11.40 17.80
CA TYR A 1101 9.05 -12.79 17.74
C TYR A 1101 7.52 -12.90 17.65
N MET A 1102 6.78 -12.10 18.44
CA MET A 1102 5.31 -12.05 18.40
C MET A 1102 4.71 -11.35 17.17
N THR A 1103 5.48 -10.54 16.44
CA THR A 1103 5.00 -9.79 15.26
C THR A 1103 5.40 -10.41 13.92
N GLN A 1104 6.13 -11.53 13.91
CA GLN A 1104 6.26 -12.36 12.71
C GLN A 1104 4.88 -12.96 12.37
N PRO A 1105 4.26 -12.61 11.22
CA PRO A 1105 3.05 -13.29 10.80
C PRO A 1105 3.40 -14.74 10.47
N ALA A 1106 2.70 -15.69 11.11
CA ALA A 1106 2.80 -17.10 10.74
C ALA A 1106 2.45 -17.22 9.24
N SER A 1107 3.45 -17.60 8.43
CA SER A 1107 3.25 -17.82 7.01
C SER A 1107 2.34 -19.02 6.80
N THR A 1108 1.06 -18.73 6.54
CA THR A 1108 0.07 -19.72 6.14
C THR A 1108 0.44 -20.28 4.77
N ASP A 1109 1.12 -21.42 4.75
CA ASP A 1109 0.74 -22.54 3.88
C ASP A 1109 1.32 -23.89 4.36
N ASN A 1110 0.41 -24.75 4.80
CA ASN A 1110 0.45 -26.22 4.84
C ASN A 1110 1.82 -26.94 4.81
N SER A 1111 2.29 -27.40 5.97
CA SER A 1111 2.19 -28.84 6.29
C SER A 1111 2.51 -29.13 7.76
N SER A 1112 1.77 -30.07 8.34
CA SER A 1112 1.94 -30.51 9.72
C SER A 1112 3.06 -31.55 9.86
N SER A 1113 4.20 -31.16 10.40
CA SER A 1113 5.10 -32.08 11.10
C SER A 1113 5.84 -31.39 12.23
N PHE A 1114 5.50 -31.75 13.48
CA PHE A 1114 6.40 -31.55 14.61
C PHE A 1114 7.62 -32.45 14.40
N GLN A 1115 8.71 -31.90 13.89
CA GLN A 1115 10.03 -32.54 13.98
C GLN A 1115 10.80 -32.01 15.21
N PRO A 1116 11.64 -32.86 15.84
CA PRO A 1116 12.19 -32.57 17.15
C PRO A 1116 13.30 -31.51 17.11
N LEU A 1117 13.52 -30.91 18.28
CA LEU A 1117 14.50 -29.90 18.65
C LEU A 1117 15.85 -30.01 17.90
N ASN A 1118 15.94 -29.38 16.73
CA ASN A 1118 17.18 -29.21 16.00
C ASN A 1118 17.77 -27.83 16.34
N TRP A 1119 18.99 -27.76 16.87
CA TRP A 1119 19.71 -26.49 17.11
C TRP A 1119 20.22 -25.83 15.80
N GLY A 1120 19.42 -25.93 14.73
CA GLY A 1120 19.69 -25.31 13.45
C GLY A 1120 19.30 -23.83 13.45
N THR A 1121 20.23 -22.97 13.05
CA THR A 1121 20.08 -21.52 12.97
C THR A 1121 19.17 -21.08 11.82
N ASP A 1122 17.86 -21.08 12.04
CA ASP A 1122 16.92 -20.12 11.45
C ASP A 1122 15.74 -19.94 12.44
N ASP A 1123 15.36 -18.68 12.68
CA ASP A 1123 14.21 -18.14 13.45
C ASP A 1123 13.96 -18.50 14.95
N SER A 1124 14.51 -19.59 15.53
CA SER A 1124 14.19 -19.97 16.94
C SER A 1124 15.06 -19.36 18.05
N GLY A 1125 16.20 -18.73 17.71
CA GLY A 1125 17.28 -18.40 18.66
C GLY A 1125 17.25 -17.02 19.33
N TRP A 1126 16.18 -16.22 19.20
CA TRP A 1126 16.17 -14.79 19.54
C TRP A 1126 16.54 -14.45 21.00
N TRP A 1127 16.28 -15.36 21.94
CA TRP A 1127 16.48 -15.17 23.38
C TRP A 1127 17.95 -15.33 23.83
N ILE A 1128 18.79 -16.03 23.05
CA ILE A 1128 20.16 -16.39 23.44
C ILE A 1128 21.03 -15.13 23.66
N PHE A 1129 20.94 -14.16 22.74
CA PHE A 1129 21.73 -12.93 22.78
C PHE A 1129 21.31 -12.00 23.96
N PRO A 1130 20.02 -11.67 24.17
CA PRO A 1130 19.57 -10.94 25.36
C PRO A 1130 19.93 -11.60 26.70
N THR A 1131 19.82 -12.94 26.80
CA THR A 1131 20.17 -13.65 28.06
C THR A 1131 21.66 -13.58 28.37
N SER A 1132 22.53 -13.69 27.35
CA SER A 1132 23.98 -13.50 27.50
C SER A 1132 24.34 -12.08 27.96
N LEU A 1133 23.66 -11.07 27.41
CA LEU A 1133 23.84 -9.66 27.81
C LEU A 1133 23.45 -9.40 29.27
N LEU A 1134 22.36 -9.99 29.75
CA LEU A 1134 21.91 -9.83 31.15
C LEU A 1134 22.98 -10.30 32.14
N LEU A 1135 23.62 -11.45 31.88
CA LEU A 1135 24.68 -11.98 32.75
C LEU A 1135 25.91 -11.06 32.79
N CYS A 1136 26.35 -10.55 31.63
CA CYS A 1136 27.45 -9.59 31.54
C CYS A 1136 27.15 -8.29 32.33
N LYS A 1137 25.91 -7.81 32.23
CA LYS A 1137 25.43 -6.57 32.86
C LYS A 1137 25.27 -6.69 34.38
N CYS A 1138 24.85 -7.85 34.88
CA CYS A 1138 24.85 -8.11 36.32
C CYS A 1138 26.26 -8.07 36.93
N PHE A 1139 27.29 -8.49 36.19
CA PHE A 1139 28.69 -8.36 36.63
C PHE A 1139 29.16 -6.89 36.59
N GLN A 1140 28.85 -6.16 35.51
CA GLN A 1140 29.11 -4.71 35.40
C GLN A 1140 28.54 -3.92 36.58
N ALA A 1141 27.29 -4.21 36.98
CA ALA A 1141 26.62 -3.49 38.05
C ALA A 1141 27.38 -3.55 39.39
N ARG A 1142 28.00 -4.69 39.71
CA ARG A 1142 28.77 -4.86 40.95
C ARG A 1142 30.10 -4.13 40.96
N LEU A 1143 30.78 -4.04 39.80
CA LEU A 1143 32.00 -3.25 39.67
C LEU A 1143 31.73 -1.76 39.84
N ILE A 1144 30.60 -1.26 39.34
CA ILE A 1144 30.18 0.14 39.52
C ILE A 1144 29.83 0.42 40.99
N ASP A 1145 29.08 -0.46 41.66
CA ASP A 1145 28.73 -0.30 43.09
C ASP A 1145 29.97 -0.20 44.00
N TRP A 1146 31.02 -0.99 43.71
CA TRP A 1146 32.31 -0.91 44.41
C TRP A 1146 33.05 0.40 44.14
N HIS A 1147 33.01 0.91 42.91
CA HIS A 1147 33.61 2.20 42.56
C HIS A 1147 32.91 3.35 43.28
N VAL A 1148 31.57 3.39 43.26
CA VAL A 1148 30.76 4.38 44.01
C VAL A 1148 31.08 4.34 45.50
N GLY A 1149 31.27 3.15 46.08
CA GLY A 1149 31.72 2.98 47.46
C GLY A 1149 33.07 3.66 47.77
N ASN A 1150 34.04 3.58 46.86
CA ASN A 1150 35.34 4.23 47.03
C ASN A 1150 35.26 5.77 46.91
N LEU A 1151 34.36 6.31 46.07
CA LEU A 1151 34.23 7.76 45.85
C LEU A 1151 33.57 8.51 47.01
N GLU A 1152 32.60 7.89 47.69
CA GLU A 1152 31.84 8.54 48.76
C GLU A 1152 32.55 8.50 50.13
N ILE A 1153 33.39 7.49 50.37
CA ILE A 1153 34.01 7.25 51.69
C ILE A 1153 35.51 7.02 51.52
N GLN A 1154 36.27 8.09 51.72
CA GLN A 1154 37.74 8.09 51.66
C GLN A 1154 38.37 7.58 52.98
N ASP A 1155 37.85 8.02 54.15
CA ASP A 1155 38.32 7.54 55.46
C ASP A 1155 37.72 6.16 55.78
N ARG A 1156 38.56 5.13 55.72
CA ARG A 1156 38.19 3.73 56.00
C ARG A 1156 37.97 3.46 57.50
N THR A 1157 38.47 4.33 58.40
CA THR A 1157 38.35 4.14 59.85
C THR A 1157 36.92 4.34 60.36
N LEU A 1158 36.04 4.97 59.57
CA LEU A 1158 34.60 5.10 59.85
C LEU A 1158 33.85 3.75 59.90
N TYR A 1159 34.41 2.70 59.29
CA TYR A 1159 33.88 1.33 59.33
C TYR A 1159 34.60 0.42 60.34
N SER A 1160 35.40 0.97 61.26
CA SER A 1160 36.05 0.19 62.32
C SER A 1160 35.04 -0.25 63.39
N ASP A 1161 35.16 -1.50 63.85
CA ASP A 1161 34.30 -2.07 64.89
C ASP A 1161 34.77 -1.72 66.33
N ASP A 1162 35.99 -1.19 66.49
CA ASP A 1162 36.53 -0.74 67.78
C ASP A 1162 36.23 0.77 67.99
N PRO A 1163 35.50 1.15 69.06
CA PRO A 1163 35.26 2.56 69.38
C PRO A 1163 36.54 3.37 69.60
N SER A 1164 37.64 2.74 70.04
CA SER A 1164 38.90 3.43 70.34
C SER A 1164 39.64 3.89 69.08
N THR A 1165 39.63 3.08 68.01
CA THR A 1165 40.15 3.46 66.69
C THR A 1165 39.20 4.41 65.98
N PHE A 1166 37.88 4.23 66.15
CA PHE A 1166 36.89 5.17 65.64
C PHE A 1166 37.12 6.59 66.18
N TRP A 1167 37.29 6.79 67.48
CA TRP A 1167 37.41 8.12 68.09
C TRP A 1167 38.81 8.78 68.03
N ARG A 1168 39.80 8.16 67.40
CA ARG A 1168 41.23 8.53 67.52
C ARG A 1168 41.77 9.58 66.52
N SER A 1169 40.98 10.04 65.55
CA SER A 1169 41.42 11.00 64.52
C SER A 1169 41.36 12.46 64.98
#